data_AF-A0A3E1F264-F1
#
_entry.id   AF-A0A3E1F264-F1
#
_cell.length_a   1.000
_cell.length_b   1.000
_cell.length_c   1.000
_cell.angle_alpha   90.00
_cell.angle_beta   90.00
_cell.angle_gamma   90.00
#
_symmetry.space_group_name_H-M   'P 1'
#
loop_
_entity.id
_entity.type
_entity.pdbx_description
1 polymer ?
#
loop_
_entity_poly.entity_id
_entity_poly.type
_entity_poly.pdbx_seq_one_letter_code
_entity_poly.pdbx_strand_id
1 'polypeptide(L)'
;MKFSLFALLFIIVLPLFAQQGDGGEPHGYIQFLKSGAEIPSYEFDQPNIDELRAEDEINDSLFKGPWRFGYNHEVSINVENSAAWFTQENGDQLGFIKITSEEAQTINLSFINSRIPEGNELYIYNPSKDFILGKFTSKHIYQGQLGTELVPGSTVILEYFVPQSNSNNIGNLEIAKITHGYRTAQEFRTRSFGSSGSCNMNVNCPDGAPFVNQRNSALMIITSGNLSCSGALINNTEFDGTPYVLTANHCNDNNQASWVFRFNWQSDDCNNPTSSPSFESLSGSVLRANRSESDFLLVEITGGLSNGTVPQSHSPYFAGWNNEDIPPLMSFSIHHPLGDIKKISFDDDPSVAVQAMNSTEANSSWKVIWDRNTTTQSASSGASLFNQEGKIIGQLWGGNASCDPTSLDEDYFGRIHNSWEPTGSTSSNQLKHWLDPNNSGVGEIIGFDPYNTPLNDNVSIISLKGYNDNLCADSYTPELKILNLGANTLTSLNIMYSYNGTVQTMNWTGSLSTYSSSVVQLPSMTQVDGQNNIEIQLLDPNGTTDQDPSDNQIIESYDANPSAVSLDFDFYLGCYGEEVSWKLIDENNAILYEGDDYSNGNTSNLVSENFCLLEGCYELILEDDNGDGVEGAAYNECDYSGSMTLTQTDNGSVLAELLEANANFGSEISFNFCVEDVSLAKETLEKNVLIYPNPSNGYFTIDMNFAGQKTIEIRSIAGQIISIHDTNSDQLKVNNAQLSSGIYLVNISSSSNSITRKVIIE
;
A
#
# COMPACT_ATOMS: atom_id res chain seq x y z
N MET A 1 -18.14 12.98 -67.69
CA MET A 1 -17.49 12.66 -66.40
C MET A 1 -17.61 13.87 -65.50
N LYS A 2 -18.32 13.74 -64.38
CA LYS A 2 -18.50 14.79 -63.38
C LYS A 2 -17.30 14.77 -62.43
N PHE A 3 -16.64 15.91 -62.23
CA PHE A 3 -15.68 16.10 -61.14
C PHE A 3 -16.47 16.59 -59.92
N SER A 4 -16.47 15.82 -58.84
CA SER A 4 -16.96 16.25 -57.53
C SER A 4 -15.80 16.86 -56.75
N LEU A 5 -15.97 18.11 -56.33
CA LEU A 5 -15.07 18.86 -55.46
C LEU A 5 -15.34 18.42 -54.00
N PHE A 6 -14.38 17.74 -53.37
CA PHE A 6 -14.45 17.43 -51.93
C PHE A 6 -13.92 18.64 -51.16
N ALA A 7 -14.79 19.32 -50.42
CA ALA A 7 -14.40 20.36 -49.48
C ALA A 7 -13.89 19.69 -48.19
N LEU A 8 -12.60 19.86 -47.89
CA LEU A 8 -11.99 19.44 -46.64
C LEU A 8 -12.43 20.43 -45.54
N LEU A 9 -13.27 19.97 -44.62
CA LEU A 9 -13.65 20.74 -43.43
C LEU A 9 -12.48 20.64 -42.43
N PHE A 10 -11.66 21.70 -42.33
CA PHE A 10 -10.67 21.82 -41.26
C PHE A 10 -11.43 22.10 -39.95
N ILE A 11 -11.56 21.08 -39.10
CA ILE A 11 -11.97 21.26 -37.70
C ILE A 11 -10.74 21.82 -36.99
N ILE A 12 -10.75 23.12 -36.70
CA ILE A 12 -9.78 23.75 -35.81
C ILE A 12 -10.19 23.32 -34.40
N VAL A 13 -9.51 22.31 -33.86
CA VAL A 13 -9.57 21.97 -32.44
C VAL A 13 -8.72 23.02 -31.73
N LEU A 14 -9.36 23.99 -31.09
CA LEU A 14 -8.66 24.88 -30.16
C LEU A 14 -8.26 24.04 -28.92
N PRO A 15 -7.04 24.21 -28.39
CA PRO A 15 -6.68 23.56 -27.14
C PRO A 15 -7.64 24.05 -26.04
N LEU A 16 -8.32 23.11 -25.38
CA LEU A 16 -9.08 23.37 -24.16
C LEU A 16 -8.06 23.68 -23.07
N PHE A 17 -8.00 24.94 -22.63
CA PHE A 17 -7.22 25.32 -21.46
C PHE A 17 -7.91 24.82 -20.19
N ALA A 18 -7.12 24.71 -19.11
CA ALA A 18 -7.55 24.20 -17.82
C ALA A 18 -8.91 24.75 -17.36
N GLN A 19 -9.75 23.88 -16.83
CA GLN A 19 -11.15 24.19 -16.57
C GLN A 19 -11.62 23.71 -15.21
N GLN A 20 -12.16 24.65 -14.45
CA GLN A 20 -13.07 24.36 -13.35
C GLN A 20 -14.48 24.81 -13.77
N GLY A 21 -15.49 23.97 -13.58
CA GLY A 21 -16.85 24.23 -14.06
C GLY A 21 -17.19 23.46 -15.35
N ASP A 22 -18.38 23.71 -15.91
CA ASP A 22 -18.94 22.92 -17.02
C ASP A 22 -18.54 23.42 -18.44
N GLY A 23 -17.51 24.26 -18.62
CA GLY A 23 -17.24 24.80 -19.96
C GLY A 23 -17.88 26.14 -20.25
N GLY A 24 -17.45 26.77 -21.35
CA GLY A 24 -18.17 27.87 -21.98
C GLY A 24 -17.40 29.19 -22.03
N GLU A 25 -18.00 30.15 -22.73
CA GLU A 25 -17.47 31.49 -22.92
C GLU A 25 -18.33 32.51 -22.16
N PRO A 26 -17.72 33.52 -21.52
CA PRO A 26 -18.47 34.62 -20.92
C PRO A 26 -19.29 35.38 -21.97
N HIS A 27 -20.48 35.83 -21.60
CA HIS A 27 -21.56 36.25 -22.51
C HIS A 27 -21.39 37.65 -23.13
N GLY A 28 -20.79 38.61 -22.43
CA GLY A 28 -20.99 40.01 -22.87
C GLY A 28 -19.99 41.08 -22.50
N TYR A 29 -18.77 40.75 -22.05
CA TYR A 29 -17.76 41.75 -21.66
C TYR A 29 -17.55 42.89 -22.68
N ILE A 30 -17.44 42.58 -23.99
CA ILE A 30 -17.26 43.61 -25.04
C ILE A 30 -18.49 44.51 -25.17
N GLN A 31 -19.69 43.94 -25.03
CA GLN A 31 -20.94 44.69 -25.13
C GLN A 31 -21.12 45.60 -23.91
N PHE A 32 -20.74 45.11 -22.72
CA PHE A 32 -20.66 45.92 -21.51
C PHE A 32 -19.73 47.12 -21.70
N LEU A 33 -18.49 46.93 -22.16
CA LEU A 33 -17.55 48.03 -22.38
C LEU A 33 -18.07 49.07 -23.38
N LYS A 34 -18.81 48.65 -24.42
CA LYS A 34 -19.46 49.55 -25.38
C LYS A 34 -20.59 50.38 -24.79
N SER A 35 -21.20 49.95 -23.68
CA SER A 35 -22.24 50.72 -22.97
C SER A 35 -21.69 51.99 -22.30
N GLY A 36 -20.37 52.05 -22.08
CA GLY A 36 -19.71 53.15 -21.37
C GLY A 36 -19.85 53.05 -19.84
N ALA A 37 -20.45 51.98 -19.31
CA ALA A 37 -20.49 51.71 -17.88
C ALA A 37 -19.09 51.31 -17.35
N GLU A 38 -18.77 51.75 -16.14
CA GLU A 38 -17.55 51.36 -15.44
C GLU A 38 -17.82 50.12 -14.57
N ILE A 39 -16.87 49.17 -14.57
CA ILE A 39 -16.93 47.99 -13.69
C ILE A 39 -16.43 48.41 -12.30
N PRO A 40 -17.21 48.18 -11.21
CA PRO A 40 -16.75 48.37 -9.86
C PRO A 40 -15.47 47.58 -9.59
N SER A 41 -14.42 48.28 -9.14
CA SER A 41 -13.11 47.71 -8.87
C SER A 41 -12.89 47.62 -7.36
N TYR A 42 -12.52 46.44 -6.88
CA TYR A 42 -12.09 46.19 -5.50
C TYR A 42 -10.58 45.94 -5.52
N GLU A 43 -9.83 46.86 -4.92
CA GLU A 43 -8.37 46.86 -4.92
C GLU A 43 -7.85 46.46 -3.54
N PHE A 44 -6.86 45.56 -3.51
CA PHE A 44 -6.21 45.06 -2.31
C PHE A 44 -4.71 45.31 -2.39
N ASP A 45 -4.13 45.88 -1.34
CA ASP A 45 -2.69 46.11 -1.23
C ASP A 45 -1.94 44.77 -1.13
N GLN A 46 -0.69 44.75 -1.58
CA GLN A 46 0.19 43.60 -1.40
C GLN A 46 0.41 43.33 0.11
N PRO A 47 0.23 42.09 0.59
CA PRO A 47 0.56 41.73 1.96
C PRO A 47 2.08 41.77 2.19
N ASN A 48 2.53 41.72 3.45
CA ASN A 48 3.96 41.73 3.77
C ASN A 48 4.63 40.40 3.36
N ILE A 49 5.10 40.31 2.12
CA ILE A 49 5.64 39.08 1.54
C ILE A 49 6.91 38.61 2.26
N ASP A 50 7.77 39.52 2.70
CA ASP A 50 9.00 39.16 3.40
C ASP A 50 8.71 38.48 4.75
N GLU A 51 7.71 38.99 5.48
CA GLU A 51 7.25 38.38 6.73
C GLU A 51 6.60 37.02 6.49
N LEU A 52 5.71 36.91 5.49
CA LEU A 52 5.08 35.63 5.14
C LEU A 52 6.13 34.58 4.73
N ARG A 53 7.16 34.96 3.98
CA ARG A 53 8.25 34.05 3.60
C ARG A 53 9.08 33.61 4.80
N ALA A 54 9.37 34.49 5.74
CA ALA A 54 10.10 34.13 6.95
C ALA A 54 9.30 33.16 7.85
N GLU A 55 7.97 33.35 7.95
CA GLU A 55 7.09 32.39 8.61
C GLU A 55 7.08 31.05 7.88
N ASP A 56 7.00 31.09 6.55
CA ASP A 56 6.94 29.89 5.75
C ASP A 56 8.24 29.07 5.83
N GLU A 57 9.41 29.70 5.85
CA GLU A 57 10.70 29.01 6.04
C GLU A 57 10.73 28.19 7.33
N ILE A 58 10.12 28.70 8.40
CA ILE A 58 9.98 27.98 9.67
C ILE A 58 8.97 26.84 9.51
N ASN A 59 7.78 27.11 8.97
CA ASN A 59 6.73 26.10 8.83
C ASN A 59 7.13 24.95 7.90
N ASP A 60 7.77 25.27 6.78
CA ASP A 60 8.26 24.31 5.79
C ASP A 60 9.34 23.41 6.42
N SER A 61 10.19 23.93 7.32
CA SER A 61 11.20 23.13 8.05
C SER A 61 10.63 22.21 9.14
N LEU A 62 9.39 22.46 9.58
CA LEU A 62 8.74 21.66 10.62
C LEU A 62 7.99 20.45 10.06
N PHE A 63 7.75 20.39 8.73
CA PHE A 63 7.07 19.30 8.03
C PHE A 63 5.73 18.86 8.65
N LYS A 64 5.03 19.77 9.32
CA LYS A 64 3.83 19.49 10.14
C LYS A 64 2.53 20.07 9.59
N GLY A 65 2.59 20.78 8.46
CA GLY A 65 1.46 21.55 7.96
C GLY A 65 1.41 21.63 6.44
N PRO A 66 0.24 21.94 5.88
CA PRO A 66 0.05 22.10 4.45
C PRO A 66 0.86 23.29 3.92
N TRP A 67 1.26 23.23 2.66
CA TRP A 67 2.12 24.26 2.07
C TRP A 67 1.32 25.53 1.75
N ARG A 68 1.70 26.66 2.36
CA ARG A 68 1.04 27.96 2.10
C ARG A 68 1.54 28.56 0.80
N PHE A 69 0.63 28.94 -0.10
CA PHE A 69 0.95 29.60 -1.36
C PHE A 69 0.40 31.04 -1.47
N GLY A 70 -0.58 31.38 -0.61
CA GLY A 70 -1.28 32.65 -0.69
C GLY A 70 -1.69 33.23 0.66
N TYR A 71 -2.12 34.49 0.62
CA TYR A 71 -2.65 35.24 1.75
C TYR A 71 -4.14 35.53 1.52
N ASN A 72 -4.99 35.20 2.48
CA ASN A 72 -6.43 35.41 2.38
C ASN A 72 -6.82 36.80 2.87
N HIS A 73 -7.38 37.63 1.99
CA HIS A 73 -8.16 38.79 2.39
C HIS A 73 -9.59 38.36 2.68
N GLU A 74 -9.99 38.44 3.95
CA GLU A 74 -11.37 38.20 4.37
C GLU A 74 -12.25 39.41 4.00
N VAL A 75 -13.35 39.15 3.30
CA VAL A 75 -14.25 40.17 2.73
C VAL A 75 -15.72 39.73 2.84
N SER A 76 -16.63 40.65 2.54
CA SER A 76 -18.06 40.33 2.33
C SER A 76 -18.55 41.17 1.16
N ILE A 77 -18.38 40.63 -0.04
CA ILE A 77 -18.77 41.28 -1.30
C ILE A 77 -19.95 40.50 -1.87
N ASN A 78 -21.14 41.11 -1.86
CA ASN A 78 -22.34 40.50 -2.41
C ASN A 78 -22.55 40.94 -3.86
N VAL A 79 -22.49 40.00 -4.80
CA VAL A 79 -22.52 40.31 -6.23
C VAL A 79 -23.80 41.07 -6.62
N GLU A 80 -24.94 40.80 -5.98
CA GLU A 80 -26.21 41.46 -6.30
C GLU A 80 -26.14 42.98 -6.15
N ASN A 81 -25.48 43.46 -5.08
CA ASN A 81 -25.41 44.89 -4.75
C ASN A 81 -24.05 45.54 -5.10
N SER A 82 -23.02 44.73 -5.38
CA SER A 82 -21.68 45.19 -5.71
C SER A 82 -21.38 45.23 -7.21
N ALA A 83 -22.12 44.49 -8.04
CA ALA A 83 -21.85 44.42 -9.47
C ALA A 83 -22.42 45.61 -10.24
N ALA A 84 -21.73 45.99 -11.33
CA ALA A 84 -22.37 46.79 -12.37
C ALA A 84 -23.24 45.88 -13.26
N TRP A 85 -24.55 46.15 -13.25
CA TRP A 85 -25.52 45.40 -14.03
C TRP A 85 -25.76 46.03 -15.41
N PHE A 86 -25.75 45.20 -16.44
CA PHE A 86 -26.05 45.56 -17.83
C PHE A 86 -27.14 44.64 -18.37
N THR A 87 -28.22 45.22 -18.89
CA THR A 87 -29.31 44.47 -19.54
C THR A 87 -29.12 44.50 -21.06
N GLN A 88 -29.02 43.33 -21.67
CA GLN A 88 -28.88 43.14 -23.11
C GLN A 88 -30.21 43.40 -23.85
N GLU A 89 -30.16 43.57 -25.18
CA GLU A 89 -31.34 43.85 -26.01
C GLU A 89 -32.41 42.73 -25.94
N ASN A 90 -31.98 41.49 -25.71
CA ASN A 90 -32.86 40.34 -25.52
C ASN A 90 -33.47 40.25 -24.10
N GLY A 91 -33.08 41.14 -23.19
CA GLY A 91 -33.56 41.18 -21.80
C GLY A 91 -32.74 40.38 -20.79
N ASP A 92 -31.67 39.71 -21.21
CA ASP A 92 -30.73 39.05 -20.31
C ASP A 92 -29.93 40.09 -19.52
N GLN A 93 -29.48 39.72 -18.31
CA GLN A 93 -28.74 40.60 -17.41
C GLN A 93 -27.33 40.04 -17.14
N LEU A 94 -26.35 40.93 -17.15
CA LEU A 94 -24.95 40.65 -16.86
C LEU A 94 -24.48 41.51 -15.69
N GLY A 95 -23.95 40.89 -14.64
CA GLY A 95 -23.30 41.57 -13.52
C GLY A 95 -21.78 41.44 -13.61
N PHE A 96 -21.06 42.56 -13.48
CA PHE A 96 -19.59 42.59 -13.52
C PHE A 96 -18.98 43.14 -12.25
N ILE A 97 -17.94 42.47 -11.76
CA ILE A 97 -17.03 42.97 -10.70
C ILE A 97 -15.59 42.76 -11.16
N LYS A 98 -14.73 43.75 -10.89
CA LYS A 98 -13.28 43.65 -11.07
C LYS A 98 -12.63 43.57 -9.68
N ILE A 99 -11.72 42.62 -9.51
CA ILE A 99 -10.91 42.48 -8.30
C ILE A 99 -9.46 42.55 -8.71
N THR A 100 -8.68 43.38 -8.02
CA THR A 100 -7.25 43.55 -8.24
C THR A 100 -6.54 43.38 -6.89
N SER A 101 -5.46 42.61 -6.86
CA SER A 101 -4.55 42.56 -5.70
C SER A 101 -3.15 42.89 -6.18
N GLU A 102 -2.57 43.97 -5.66
CA GLU A 102 -1.30 44.52 -6.12
C GLU A 102 -0.20 43.46 -6.09
N GLU A 103 0.52 43.29 -7.20
CA GLU A 103 1.61 42.30 -7.38
C GLU A 103 1.24 40.81 -7.15
N ALA A 104 -0.04 40.50 -6.95
CA ALA A 104 -0.50 39.11 -6.86
C ALA A 104 -0.17 38.34 -8.14
N GLN A 105 0.22 37.09 -7.97
CA GLN A 105 0.64 36.23 -9.07
C GLN A 105 -0.52 35.38 -9.58
N THR A 106 -1.38 34.96 -8.66
CA THR A 106 -2.70 34.38 -8.90
C THR A 106 -3.71 35.00 -7.95
N ILE A 107 -4.97 34.93 -8.34
CA ILE A 107 -6.11 35.23 -7.47
C ILE A 107 -7.10 34.06 -7.56
N ASN A 108 -7.55 33.60 -6.41
CA ASN A 108 -8.71 32.72 -6.30
C ASN A 108 -9.69 33.27 -5.28
N LEU A 109 -10.95 32.86 -5.41
CA LEU A 109 -12.07 33.35 -4.63
C LEU A 109 -12.67 32.19 -3.83
N SER A 110 -13.17 32.50 -2.64
CA SER A 110 -14.07 31.60 -1.90
C SER A 110 -15.40 32.28 -1.69
N PHE A 111 -16.48 31.58 -2.03
CA PHE A 111 -17.85 32.03 -1.85
C PHE A 111 -18.50 31.33 -0.67
N ILE A 112 -19.36 32.05 0.05
CA ILE A 112 -20.23 31.52 1.11
C ILE A 112 -21.67 32.00 0.88
N ASN A 113 -22.63 31.44 1.63
CA ASN A 113 -24.05 31.84 1.57
C ASN A 113 -24.64 31.93 0.15
N SER A 114 -24.07 31.22 -0.81
CA SER A 114 -24.27 31.43 -2.23
C SER A 114 -25.32 30.48 -2.81
N ARG A 115 -26.06 30.94 -3.80
CA ARG A 115 -27.05 30.19 -4.57
C ARG A 115 -27.03 30.72 -5.99
N ILE A 116 -26.72 29.83 -6.94
CA ILE A 116 -26.87 30.08 -8.38
C ILE A 116 -28.16 29.37 -8.84
N PRO A 117 -29.25 30.11 -9.12
CA PRO A 117 -30.47 29.54 -9.68
C PRO A 117 -30.24 28.81 -11.01
N GLU A 118 -31.04 27.80 -11.29
CA GLU A 118 -30.98 27.07 -12.56
C GLU A 118 -31.13 28.02 -13.75
N GLY A 119 -30.21 27.93 -14.70
CA GLY A 119 -30.12 28.83 -15.86
C GLY A 119 -29.22 30.06 -15.67
N ASN A 120 -28.89 30.44 -14.43
CA ASN A 120 -27.88 31.46 -14.18
C ASN A 120 -26.47 30.86 -14.27
N GLU A 121 -25.50 31.69 -14.61
CA GLU A 121 -24.14 31.23 -14.92
C GLU A 121 -23.10 32.19 -14.32
N LEU A 122 -22.12 31.64 -13.62
CA LEU A 122 -20.99 32.41 -13.07
C LEU A 122 -19.70 32.04 -13.81
N TYR A 123 -18.96 33.08 -14.21
CA TYR A 123 -17.63 32.98 -14.82
C TYR A 123 -16.63 33.87 -14.08
N ILE A 124 -15.39 33.41 -13.98
CA ILE A 124 -14.29 34.16 -13.38
C ILE A 124 -13.08 34.02 -14.29
N TYR A 125 -12.49 35.12 -14.73
CA TYR A 125 -11.43 35.09 -15.72
C TYR A 125 -10.42 36.22 -15.55
N ASN A 126 -9.21 36.03 -16.09
CA ASN A 126 -8.24 37.11 -16.17
C ASN A 126 -8.59 38.09 -17.30
N PRO A 127 -8.12 39.35 -17.27
CA PRO A 127 -8.48 40.36 -18.26
C PRO A 127 -8.20 39.98 -19.74
N SER A 128 -7.19 39.14 -20.00
CA SER A 128 -6.87 38.64 -21.34
C SER A 128 -7.84 37.55 -21.83
N LYS A 129 -8.60 36.92 -20.92
CA LYS A 129 -9.48 35.77 -21.19
C LYS A 129 -8.78 34.55 -21.78
N ASP A 130 -7.47 34.42 -21.53
CA ASP A 130 -6.74 33.19 -21.85
C ASP A 130 -6.83 32.15 -20.72
N PHE A 131 -7.43 32.53 -19.57
CA PHE A 131 -7.78 31.64 -18.48
C PHE A 131 -9.17 31.96 -17.95
N ILE A 132 -10.10 31.02 -18.11
CA ILE A 132 -11.53 31.19 -17.80
C ILE A 132 -11.99 30.03 -16.92
N LEU A 133 -12.49 30.38 -15.75
CA LEU A 133 -13.22 29.48 -14.88
C LEU A 133 -14.72 29.64 -15.10
N GLY A 134 -15.40 28.51 -15.00
CA GLY A 134 -16.81 28.35 -15.30
C GLY A 134 -17.04 27.48 -16.54
N LYS A 135 -18.28 27.23 -16.90
CA LYS A 135 -19.49 27.73 -16.27
C LYS A 135 -19.74 27.13 -14.89
N PHE A 136 -19.86 27.98 -13.88
CA PHE A 136 -20.40 27.57 -12.58
C PHE A 136 -21.92 27.72 -12.56
N THR A 137 -22.57 26.71 -11.97
CA THR A 137 -24.03 26.57 -11.84
C THR A 137 -24.36 26.04 -10.43
N SER A 138 -25.64 25.81 -10.13
CA SER A 138 -26.06 25.15 -8.89
C SER A 138 -25.33 23.82 -8.60
N LYS A 139 -24.92 23.09 -9.64
CA LYS A 139 -24.15 21.83 -9.57
C LYS A 139 -22.81 21.96 -8.85
N HIS A 140 -22.26 23.17 -8.79
CA HIS A 140 -20.93 23.45 -8.23
C HIS A 140 -20.98 24.01 -6.81
N ILE A 141 -22.18 24.32 -6.30
CA ILE A 141 -22.36 24.88 -4.96
C ILE A 141 -22.69 23.76 -3.98
N TYR A 142 -21.91 23.64 -2.90
CA TYR A 142 -22.21 22.74 -1.80
C TYR A 142 -22.37 23.51 -0.49
N GLN A 143 -23.50 23.32 0.20
CA GLN A 143 -23.87 24.06 1.42
C GLN A 143 -23.72 25.60 1.29
N GLY A 144 -23.99 26.12 0.09
CA GLY A 144 -23.86 27.54 -0.20
C GLY A 144 -22.42 28.02 -0.40
N GLN A 145 -21.46 27.11 -0.60
CA GLN A 145 -20.06 27.43 -0.76
C GLN A 145 -19.50 26.98 -2.10
N LEU A 146 -18.46 27.68 -2.55
CA LEU A 146 -17.68 27.37 -3.76
C LEU A 146 -16.27 27.92 -3.57
N GLY A 147 -15.26 27.07 -3.78
CA GLY A 147 -13.88 27.50 -3.97
C GLY A 147 -13.56 27.58 -5.46
N THR A 148 -12.75 28.56 -5.85
CA THR A 148 -12.29 28.66 -7.24
C THR A 148 -10.84 28.26 -7.36
N GLU A 149 -10.48 27.84 -8.55
CA GLU A 149 -9.11 27.64 -9.00
C GLU A 149 -8.33 28.96 -9.04
N LEU A 150 -7.00 28.85 -9.07
CA LEU A 150 -6.04 29.94 -9.09
C LEU A 150 -5.99 30.61 -10.48
N VAL A 151 -6.65 31.76 -10.62
CA VAL A 151 -6.62 32.53 -11.87
C VAL A 151 -5.29 33.27 -12.01
N PRO A 152 -4.52 33.06 -13.10
CA PRO A 152 -3.29 33.77 -13.42
C PRO A 152 -3.40 35.30 -13.44
N GLY A 153 -2.52 35.97 -12.69
CA GLY A 153 -2.34 37.42 -12.70
C GLY A 153 -2.87 38.12 -11.44
N SER A 154 -2.67 39.44 -11.40
CA SER A 154 -3.04 40.32 -10.28
C SER A 154 -4.46 40.88 -10.39
N THR A 155 -5.24 40.45 -11.38
CA THR A 155 -6.59 40.96 -11.64
C THR A 155 -7.49 39.84 -12.13
N VAL A 156 -8.71 39.79 -11.60
CA VAL A 156 -9.78 38.91 -12.08
C VAL A 156 -11.05 39.70 -12.34
N ILE A 157 -11.82 39.24 -13.31
CA ILE A 157 -13.15 39.72 -13.63
C ILE A 157 -14.14 38.61 -13.30
N LEU A 158 -15.14 38.96 -12.48
CA LEU A 158 -16.31 38.13 -12.25
C LEU A 158 -17.41 38.59 -13.20
N GLU A 159 -17.99 37.66 -13.94
CA GLU A 159 -19.16 37.86 -14.79
C GLU A 159 -20.28 36.92 -14.36
N TYR A 160 -21.43 37.49 -14.02
CA TYR A 160 -22.61 36.74 -13.62
C TYR A 160 -23.75 36.97 -14.61
N PHE A 161 -24.13 35.92 -15.33
CA PHE A 161 -25.20 35.93 -16.31
C PHE A 161 -26.52 35.45 -15.69
N VAL A 162 -27.58 36.22 -15.94
CA VAL A 162 -28.95 35.92 -15.54
C VAL A 162 -29.84 36.05 -16.79
N PRO A 163 -30.40 34.94 -17.30
CA PRO A 163 -31.29 35.02 -18.46
C PRO A 163 -32.56 35.81 -18.11
N GLN A 164 -33.20 36.41 -19.12
CA GLN A 164 -34.43 37.20 -18.93
C GLN A 164 -35.50 36.45 -18.12
N SER A 165 -35.62 35.13 -18.32
CA SER A 165 -36.56 34.27 -17.58
C SER A 165 -36.32 34.26 -16.07
N ASN A 166 -35.11 34.61 -15.62
CA ASN A 166 -34.68 34.65 -14.22
C ASN A 166 -34.48 36.08 -13.68
N SER A 167 -34.97 37.13 -14.34
CA SER A 167 -34.77 38.52 -13.90
C SER A 167 -35.30 38.81 -12.47
N ASN A 168 -36.24 38.01 -11.96
CA ASN A 168 -36.76 38.11 -10.58
C ASN A 168 -36.20 37.02 -9.64
N ASN A 169 -35.23 36.23 -10.11
CA ASN A 169 -34.56 35.16 -9.37
C ASN A 169 -33.06 35.17 -9.69
N ILE A 170 -32.39 36.26 -9.29
CA ILE A 170 -30.96 36.49 -9.52
C ILE A 170 -30.12 35.54 -8.67
N GLY A 171 -30.60 35.09 -7.51
CA GLY A 171 -29.83 34.26 -6.58
C GLY A 171 -29.10 35.09 -5.53
N ASN A 172 -28.01 34.54 -5.00
CA ASN A 172 -27.11 35.26 -4.10
C ASN A 172 -25.68 34.75 -4.32
N LEU A 173 -24.70 35.63 -4.42
CA LEU A 173 -23.29 35.25 -4.47
C LEU A 173 -22.54 36.16 -3.51
N GLU A 174 -21.93 35.60 -2.48
CA GLU A 174 -21.15 36.35 -1.51
C GLU A 174 -19.70 35.85 -1.52
N ILE A 175 -18.78 36.70 -1.96
CA ILE A 175 -17.34 36.46 -1.87
C ILE A 175 -16.94 36.70 -0.42
N ALA A 176 -16.41 35.66 0.21
CA ALA A 176 -15.89 35.69 1.59
C ALA A 176 -14.38 35.89 1.63
N LYS A 177 -13.67 35.35 0.64
CA LYS A 177 -12.21 35.43 0.58
C LYS A 177 -11.71 35.77 -0.81
N ILE A 178 -10.70 36.62 -0.85
CA ILE A 178 -9.88 36.90 -2.02
C ILE A 178 -8.45 36.51 -1.64
N THR A 179 -7.92 35.49 -2.28
CA THR A 179 -6.57 35.00 -2.00
C THR A 179 -5.56 35.70 -2.90
N HIS A 180 -4.60 36.39 -2.29
CA HIS A 180 -3.40 36.90 -2.94
C HIS A 180 -2.36 35.77 -3.03
N GLY A 181 -2.13 35.21 -4.22
CA GLY A 181 -1.04 34.24 -4.43
C GLY A 181 0.31 34.94 -4.56
N TYR A 182 1.23 34.70 -3.62
CA TYR A 182 2.56 35.33 -3.57
C TYR A 182 3.73 34.36 -3.78
N ARG A 183 3.51 33.06 -3.55
CA ARG A 183 4.38 31.99 -4.02
C ARG A 183 3.90 31.66 -5.43
N THR A 184 4.71 32.09 -6.38
CA THR A 184 4.25 32.75 -7.58
C THR A 184 3.61 31.80 -8.59
N ALA A 185 2.68 32.33 -9.37
CA ALA A 185 2.31 31.79 -10.68
C ALA A 185 3.47 31.82 -11.69
N GLN A 186 4.60 32.46 -11.37
CA GLN A 186 5.85 32.49 -12.13
C GLN A 186 6.81 31.35 -11.65
N GLU A 187 6.74 30.95 -10.39
CA GLU A 187 7.15 29.64 -9.87
C GLU A 187 6.22 28.55 -10.41
N PHE A 188 5.01 28.94 -10.83
CA PHE A 188 4.03 28.12 -11.56
C PHE A 188 4.08 28.23 -13.12
N ARG A 189 4.90 29.13 -13.71
CA ARG A 189 4.97 29.36 -15.18
C ARG A 189 6.38 29.36 -15.76
N THR A 190 7.37 29.73 -14.95
CA THR A 190 8.82 29.67 -15.29
C THR A 190 9.59 28.70 -14.39
N ARG A 191 8.97 28.18 -13.32
CA ARG A 191 9.50 27.09 -12.48
C ARG A 191 8.52 25.95 -12.16
N SER A 192 7.35 25.85 -12.82
CA SER A 192 6.39 24.71 -12.67
C SER A 192 6.89 23.39 -13.26
N PHE A 193 8.19 23.35 -13.41
CA PHE A 193 8.99 22.56 -14.30
C PHE A 193 10.31 22.27 -13.59
N GLY A 194 10.23 21.87 -12.31
CA GLY A 194 11.37 21.65 -11.41
C GLY A 194 11.50 22.65 -10.26
N SER A 195 10.38 23.12 -9.69
CA SER A 195 10.37 23.90 -8.43
C SER A 195 10.58 23.00 -7.23
N SER A 196 10.02 21.79 -7.29
CA SER A 196 10.46 20.66 -6.49
C SER A 196 11.94 20.39 -6.78
N GLY A 197 12.67 19.92 -5.76
CA GLY A 197 14.10 19.66 -5.90
C GLY A 197 14.36 18.71 -7.08
N SER A 198 15.47 18.89 -7.79
CA SER A 198 15.72 18.23 -9.08
C SER A 198 15.76 16.71 -9.05
N CYS A 199 15.76 16.10 -7.86
CA CYS A 199 15.64 14.66 -7.68
C CYS A 199 14.20 14.16 -7.98
N ASN A 200 13.17 14.98 -7.73
CA ASN A 200 11.78 14.56 -7.95
C ASN A 200 11.52 14.12 -9.40
N MET A 201 11.01 12.91 -9.56
CA MET A 201 10.76 12.29 -10.85
C MET A 201 9.35 12.63 -11.34
N ASN A 202 9.22 13.08 -12.59
CA ASN A 202 7.92 13.28 -13.22
C ASN A 202 7.16 11.96 -13.34
N VAL A 203 5.86 11.96 -13.04
CA VAL A 203 5.05 10.73 -13.02
C VAL A 203 4.99 9.99 -14.35
N ASN A 204 5.22 10.70 -15.47
CA ASN A 204 5.24 10.13 -16.82
C ASN A 204 6.67 9.79 -17.31
N CYS A 205 7.65 9.68 -16.41
CA CYS A 205 8.93 9.04 -16.69
C CYS A 205 8.77 7.54 -16.97
N PRO A 206 9.75 6.88 -17.63
CA PRO A 206 9.68 5.45 -17.93
C PRO A 206 9.36 4.56 -16.73
N ASP A 207 9.93 4.86 -15.56
CA ASP A 207 9.66 4.17 -14.29
C ASP A 207 8.20 4.32 -13.84
N GLY A 208 7.55 5.44 -14.17
CA GLY A 208 6.15 5.71 -13.83
C GLY A 208 5.13 5.12 -14.82
N ALA A 209 5.58 4.65 -15.99
CA ALA A 209 4.71 4.17 -17.05
C ALA A 209 3.77 3.00 -16.64
N PRO A 210 4.15 2.07 -15.75
CA PRO A 210 3.25 1.02 -15.26
C PRO A 210 2.10 1.52 -14.38
N PHE A 211 2.21 2.72 -13.79
CA PHE A 211 1.33 3.19 -12.71
C PHE A 211 0.29 4.20 -13.18
N VAL A 212 -0.20 4.07 -14.42
CA VAL A 212 -1.18 4.98 -15.04
C VAL A 212 -2.46 5.11 -14.20
N ASN A 213 -2.93 4.01 -13.65
CA ASN A 213 -4.15 3.98 -12.85
C ASN A 213 -3.96 4.74 -11.53
N GLN A 214 -2.88 4.47 -10.80
CA GLN A 214 -2.54 5.18 -9.56
C GLN A 214 -2.28 6.67 -9.83
N ARG A 215 -1.62 7.00 -10.95
CA ARG A 215 -1.44 8.39 -11.41
C ARG A 215 -2.79 9.08 -11.60
N ASN A 216 -3.76 8.42 -12.21
CA ASN A 216 -5.09 8.98 -12.45
C ASN A 216 -5.94 9.11 -11.17
N SER A 217 -5.58 8.40 -10.09
CA SER A 217 -6.19 8.59 -8.77
C SER A 217 -5.64 9.80 -8.01
N ALA A 218 -4.38 10.17 -8.24
CA ALA A 218 -3.67 11.18 -7.46
C ALA A 218 -4.10 12.62 -7.82
N LEU A 219 -4.32 13.43 -6.78
CA LEU A 219 -4.88 14.78 -6.82
C LEU A 219 -3.97 15.79 -6.10
N MET A 220 -3.96 17.02 -6.59
CA MET A 220 -3.55 18.18 -5.79
C MET A 220 -4.79 18.79 -5.15
N ILE A 221 -4.73 19.10 -3.86
CA ILE A 221 -5.87 19.60 -3.09
C ILE A 221 -5.54 21.00 -2.56
N ILE A 222 -6.40 21.97 -2.87
CA ILE A 222 -6.32 23.32 -2.31
C ILE A 222 -7.27 23.40 -1.12
N THR A 223 -6.70 23.58 0.07
CA THR A 223 -7.43 23.71 1.33
C THR A 223 -7.38 25.16 1.82
N SER A 224 -8.41 25.59 2.56
CA SER A 224 -8.55 26.98 3.08
C SER A 224 -8.46 28.11 2.04
N GLY A 225 -8.42 27.80 0.75
CA GLY A 225 -8.21 28.73 -0.36
C GLY A 225 -6.75 29.14 -0.60
N ASN A 226 -5.81 28.82 0.30
CA ASN A 226 -4.43 29.32 0.21
C ASN A 226 -3.34 28.31 0.62
N LEU A 227 -3.73 27.06 0.91
CA LEU A 227 -2.85 25.97 1.31
C LEU A 227 -2.96 24.83 0.29
N SER A 228 -1.89 24.05 0.13
CA SER A 228 -1.85 22.91 -0.79
C SER A 228 -1.45 21.62 -0.07
N CYS A 229 -2.14 20.54 -0.42
CA CYS A 229 -1.84 19.16 -0.07
C CYS A 229 -2.00 18.23 -1.29
N SER A 230 -1.72 16.96 -1.09
CA SER A 230 -1.96 15.88 -2.04
C SER A 230 -3.03 14.92 -1.50
N GLY A 231 -3.53 14.04 -2.37
CA GLY A 231 -4.45 12.96 -1.99
C GLY A 231 -4.72 12.04 -3.15
N ALA A 232 -5.57 11.04 -2.97
CA ALA A 232 -6.00 10.16 -4.05
C ALA A 232 -7.47 9.75 -3.92
N LEU A 233 -8.13 9.57 -5.07
CA LEU A 233 -9.41 8.88 -5.12
C LEU A 233 -9.25 7.43 -4.63
N ILE A 234 -10.10 6.99 -3.71
CA ILE A 234 -10.04 5.66 -3.09
C ILE A 234 -11.37 4.92 -3.27
N ASN A 235 -11.28 3.65 -3.67
CA ASN A 235 -12.43 2.80 -3.96
C ASN A 235 -13.06 2.21 -2.67
N ASN A 236 -14.28 1.70 -2.78
CA ASN A 236 -14.99 0.98 -1.73
C ASN A 236 -15.50 -0.39 -2.23
N THR A 237 -16.00 -1.24 -1.33
CA THR A 237 -16.47 -2.59 -1.68
C THR A 237 -17.75 -2.63 -2.51
N GLU A 238 -18.40 -1.50 -2.77
CA GLU A 238 -19.58 -1.40 -3.64
C GLU A 238 -19.22 -1.10 -5.11
N PHE A 239 -17.99 -0.68 -5.40
CA PHE A 239 -17.53 -0.34 -6.75
C PHE A 239 -18.48 0.65 -7.46
N ASP A 240 -18.91 1.67 -6.73
CA ASP A 240 -19.98 2.59 -7.15
C ASP A 240 -19.46 3.94 -7.67
N GLY A 241 -18.15 4.18 -7.56
CA GLY A 241 -17.52 5.43 -7.96
C GLY A 241 -17.86 6.60 -7.04
N THR A 242 -18.29 6.35 -5.80
CA THR A 242 -18.46 7.40 -4.79
C THR A 242 -17.14 8.16 -4.63
N PRO A 243 -17.12 9.50 -4.81
CA PRO A 243 -15.91 10.32 -4.97
C PRO A 243 -15.14 10.55 -3.65
N TYR A 244 -14.79 9.47 -2.95
CA TYR A 244 -13.95 9.49 -1.77
C TYR A 244 -12.51 9.84 -2.12
N VAL A 245 -11.92 10.75 -1.33
CA VAL A 245 -10.52 11.16 -1.41
C VAL A 245 -9.87 10.89 -0.06
N LEU A 246 -8.81 10.08 -0.07
CA LEU A 246 -7.91 9.92 1.07
C LEU A 246 -6.84 11.02 1.01
N THR A 247 -6.63 11.73 2.12
CA THR A 247 -5.58 12.73 2.32
C THR A 247 -5.19 12.75 3.81
N ALA A 248 -4.37 13.72 4.24
CA ALA A 248 -3.87 13.82 5.60
C ALA A 248 -4.74 14.68 6.52
N ASN A 249 -4.87 14.29 7.78
CA ASN A 249 -5.64 15.02 8.80
C ASN A 249 -5.00 16.35 9.17
N HIS A 250 -3.69 16.49 9.14
CA HIS A 250 -3.05 17.80 9.34
C HIS A 250 -3.29 18.79 8.19
N CYS A 251 -3.77 18.34 7.01
CA CYS A 251 -4.25 19.21 5.94
C CYS A 251 -5.66 19.74 6.20
N ASN A 252 -6.37 19.18 7.17
CA ASN A 252 -7.75 19.49 7.46
C ASN A 252 -7.90 20.94 7.96
N ASP A 253 -8.99 21.58 7.56
CA ASP A 253 -9.42 22.87 8.10
C ASP A 253 -10.84 22.75 8.69
N ASN A 254 -11.45 23.87 9.08
CA ASN A 254 -12.83 23.85 9.59
C ASN A 254 -13.89 23.91 8.47
N ASN A 255 -13.50 23.89 7.19
CA ASN A 255 -14.41 24.14 6.08
C ASN A 255 -13.97 23.48 4.75
N GLN A 256 -14.36 22.21 4.58
CA GLN A 256 -14.06 21.41 3.39
C GLN A 256 -14.97 21.75 2.19
N ALA A 257 -16.08 22.47 2.44
CA ALA A 257 -17.09 22.77 1.41
C ALA A 257 -16.59 23.75 0.32
N SER A 258 -15.46 24.40 0.53
CA SER A 258 -14.81 25.26 -0.47
C SER A 258 -13.48 24.71 -1.00
N TRP A 259 -13.14 23.45 -0.69
CA TRP A 259 -11.92 22.84 -1.22
C TRP A 259 -11.97 22.70 -2.74
N VAL A 260 -10.80 22.70 -3.37
CA VAL A 260 -10.64 22.47 -4.82
C VAL A 260 -9.73 21.26 -5.03
N PHE A 261 -10.16 20.35 -5.90
CA PHE A 261 -9.46 19.11 -6.23
C PHE A 261 -9.00 19.20 -7.67
N ARG A 262 -7.69 19.20 -7.91
CA ARG A 262 -7.08 19.32 -9.23
C ARG A 262 -6.58 17.97 -9.72
N PHE A 263 -7.02 17.61 -10.92
CA PHE A 263 -6.74 16.38 -11.64
C PHE A 263 -5.75 16.67 -12.78
N ASN A 264 -4.99 15.64 -13.18
CA ASN A 264 -4.12 15.69 -14.37
C ASN A 264 -3.09 16.84 -14.42
N TRP A 265 -2.78 17.46 -13.28
CA TRP A 265 -1.74 18.47 -13.18
C TRP A 265 -0.35 17.82 -13.24
N GLN A 266 0.12 17.50 -14.45
CA GLN A 266 1.32 16.66 -14.67
C GLN A 266 2.03 17.00 -15.99
N SER A 267 3.29 16.58 -16.14
CA SER A 267 3.98 16.64 -17.44
C SER A 267 3.47 15.57 -18.40
N ASP A 268 3.57 15.81 -19.71
CA ASP A 268 3.20 14.82 -20.73
C ASP A 268 4.20 13.66 -20.82
N ASP A 269 5.47 13.91 -20.47
CA ASP A 269 6.55 12.93 -20.48
C ASP A 269 7.47 13.10 -19.25
N CYS A 270 8.68 12.54 -19.30
CA CYS A 270 9.65 12.66 -18.22
C CYS A 270 10.24 14.08 -18.07
N ASN A 271 10.15 14.92 -19.10
CA ASN A 271 10.67 16.27 -19.07
C ASN A 271 9.66 17.22 -18.47
N ASN A 272 10.18 18.27 -17.84
CA ASN A 272 9.31 19.34 -17.43
C ASN A 272 8.82 20.15 -18.65
N PRO A 273 7.51 20.43 -18.78
CA PRO A 273 6.97 21.18 -19.92
C PRO A 273 7.58 22.58 -20.07
N THR A 274 7.41 23.20 -21.23
CA THR A 274 7.81 24.62 -21.44
C THR A 274 6.70 25.62 -21.16
N SER A 275 5.48 25.12 -20.91
CA SER A 275 4.25 25.89 -20.67
C SER A 275 3.32 25.10 -19.76
N SER A 276 2.48 25.78 -18.97
CA SER A 276 1.57 25.14 -18.02
C SER A 276 0.82 23.96 -18.66
N PRO A 277 0.87 22.75 -18.10
CA PRO A 277 0.05 21.65 -18.59
C PRO A 277 -1.44 21.94 -18.36
N SER A 278 -2.28 21.22 -19.11
CA SER A 278 -3.72 21.20 -18.86
C SER A 278 -4.02 20.50 -17.55
N PHE A 279 -5.15 20.85 -16.95
CA PHE A 279 -5.69 20.19 -15.78
C PHE A 279 -7.20 20.43 -15.71
N GLU A 280 -7.88 19.61 -14.93
CA GLU A 280 -9.29 19.77 -14.61
C GLU A 280 -9.43 19.94 -13.10
N SER A 281 -10.45 20.65 -12.64
CA SER A 281 -10.72 20.71 -11.21
C SER A 281 -12.20 20.73 -10.83
N LEU A 282 -12.46 20.14 -9.66
CA LEU A 282 -13.76 20.14 -8.99
C LEU A 282 -13.67 20.94 -7.70
N SER A 283 -14.80 21.41 -7.18
CA SER A 283 -14.85 22.07 -5.87
C SER A 283 -16.01 21.60 -5.03
N GLY A 284 -15.81 21.67 -3.73
CA GLY A 284 -16.77 21.26 -2.72
C GLY A 284 -16.48 19.85 -2.25
N SER A 285 -16.43 19.69 -0.93
CA SER A 285 -16.38 18.39 -0.30
C SER A 285 -17.03 18.38 1.07
N VAL A 286 -17.23 17.18 1.61
CA VAL A 286 -17.70 16.94 2.96
C VAL A 286 -16.76 15.99 3.68
N LEU A 287 -16.49 16.30 4.95
CA LEU A 287 -15.74 15.41 5.85
C LEU A 287 -16.53 14.12 6.09
N ARG A 288 -15.87 12.97 5.92
CA ARG A 288 -16.41 11.63 6.22
C ARG A 288 -15.83 11.05 7.50
N ALA A 289 -14.51 10.99 7.57
CA ALA A 289 -13.81 10.55 8.76
C ALA A 289 -12.41 11.18 8.84
N ASN A 290 -11.87 11.31 10.05
CA ASN A 290 -10.49 11.71 10.25
C ASN A 290 -9.93 11.15 11.55
N ARG A 291 -8.60 11.09 11.65
CA ARG A 291 -7.94 10.63 12.86
C ARG A 291 -6.56 11.23 13.05
N SER A 292 -6.26 11.64 14.28
CA SER A 292 -4.96 12.24 14.62
C SER A 292 -3.83 11.22 14.73
N GLU A 293 -4.08 10.03 15.27
CA GLU A 293 -3.01 9.07 15.60
C GLU A 293 -2.46 8.33 14.37
N SER A 294 -3.20 8.30 13.27
CA SER A 294 -2.74 7.79 11.96
C SER A 294 -2.81 8.86 10.87
N ASP A 295 -3.06 10.11 11.27
CA ASP A 295 -3.15 11.29 10.41
C ASP A 295 -3.97 11.14 9.12
N PHE A 296 -4.98 10.27 9.09
CA PHE A 296 -5.80 10.10 7.90
C PHE A 296 -6.99 11.06 7.89
N LEU A 297 -7.37 11.52 6.70
CA LEU A 297 -8.57 12.28 6.42
C LEU A 297 -9.27 11.69 5.20
N LEU A 298 -10.54 11.35 5.36
CA LEU A 298 -11.41 10.93 4.29
C LEU A 298 -12.45 12.02 4.03
N VAL A 299 -12.48 12.55 2.81
CA VAL A 299 -13.50 13.49 2.34
C VAL A 299 -14.23 12.92 1.12
N GLU A 300 -15.40 13.44 0.81
CA GLU A 300 -16.14 13.12 -0.41
C GLU A 300 -16.36 14.40 -1.22
N ILE A 301 -15.98 14.39 -2.50
CA ILE A 301 -16.20 15.52 -3.41
C ILE A 301 -17.70 15.66 -3.68
N THR A 302 -18.23 16.88 -3.66
CA THR A 302 -19.68 17.13 -3.77
C THR A 302 -20.08 17.99 -4.96
N GLY A 303 -19.21 18.89 -5.45
CA GLY A 303 -19.54 19.79 -6.55
C GLY A 303 -18.98 19.33 -7.90
N GLY A 304 -19.72 19.62 -8.97
CA GLY A 304 -19.29 19.38 -10.36
C GLY A 304 -19.39 17.92 -10.84
N LEU A 305 -19.91 17.00 -10.01
CA LEU A 305 -20.06 15.57 -10.31
C LEU A 305 -21.00 15.28 -11.50
N SER A 306 -20.71 14.22 -12.25
CA SER A 306 -21.57 13.67 -13.30
C SER A 306 -22.16 12.34 -12.83
N ASN A 307 -23.49 12.23 -12.78
CA ASN A 307 -24.20 11.04 -12.27
C ASN A 307 -23.74 10.59 -10.87
N GLY A 308 -23.34 11.52 -10.00
CA GLY A 308 -22.89 11.21 -8.64
C GLY A 308 -21.41 10.83 -8.51
N THR A 309 -20.63 10.81 -9.60
CA THR A 309 -19.19 10.53 -9.58
C THR A 309 -18.37 11.61 -10.31
N VAL A 310 -17.04 11.51 -10.24
CA VAL A 310 -16.11 12.40 -10.95
C VAL A 310 -16.32 12.26 -12.47
N PRO A 311 -16.45 13.35 -13.26
CA PRO A 311 -16.70 13.27 -14.70
C PRO A 311 -15.57 12.57 -15.48
N GLN A 312 -15.92 11.85 -16.56
CA GLN A 312 -14.97 11.12 -17.42
C GLN A 312 -13.85 12.02 -17.96
N SER A 313 -14.12 13.30 -18.19
CA SER A 313 -13.12 14.27 -18.66
C SER A 313 -11.92 14.43 -17.73
N HIS A 314 -12.06 14.05 -16.45
CA HIS A 314 -10.97 14.09 -15.47
C HIS A 314 -10.16 12.79 -15.45
N SER A 315 -10.53 11.80 -16.28
CA SER A 315 -9.94 10.45 -16.31
C SER A 315 -9.82 9.79 -14.93
N PRO A 316 -10.90 9.77 -14.11
CA PRO A 316 -10.79 9.33 -12.72
C PRO A 316 -10.50 7.84 -12.62
N TYR A 317 -9.61 7.49 -11.69
CA TYR A 317 -9.42 6.12 -11.23
C TYR A 317 -9.51 6.09 -9.71
N PHE A 318 -10.36 5.22 -9.17
CA PHE A 318 -10.51 5.02 -7.74
C PHE A 318 -9.55 3.93 -7.32
N ALA A 319 -8.46 4.29 -6.65
CA ALA A 319 -7.44 3.31 -6.29
C ALA A 319 -8.00 2.26 -5.31
N GLY A 320 -7.57 1.01 -5.50
CA GLY A 320 -7.82 -0.06 -4.53
C GLY A 320 -7.03 0.20 -3.26
N TRP A 321 -7.35 -0.54 -2.20
CA TRP A 321 -6.65 -0.46 -0.92
C TRP A 321 -6.37 -1.85 -0.36
N ASN A 322 -5.38 -1.93 0.51
CA ASN A 322 -5.06 -3.11 1.31
C ASN A 322 -4.88 -2.66 2.77
N ASN A 323 -5.63 -3.28 3.69
CA ASN A 323 -5.61 -3.00 5.13
C ASN A 323 -4.91 -4.11 5.95
N GLU A 324 -4.33 -5.10 5.28
CA GLU A 324 -3.64 -6.21 5.92
C GLU A 324 -2.38 -5.69 6.64
N ASP A 325 -2.02 -6.35 7.74
CA ASP A 325 -0.85 -5.99 8.56
C ASP A 325 0.42 -6.64 8.01
N ILE A 326 0.67 -6.45 6.72
CA ILE A 326 1.78 -7.10 5.99
C ILE A 326 2.64 -6.00 5.35
N PRO A 327 3.94 -5.92 5.67
CA PRO A 327 4.87 -5.04 4.96
C PRO A 327 4.84 -5.27 3.45
N PRO A 328 4.74 -4.22 2.62
CA PRO A 328 4.87 -4.37 1.17
C PRO A 328 6.30 -4.77 0.81
N LEU A 329 6.51 -5.42 -0.34
CA LEU A 329 7.87 -5.75 -0.83
C LEU A 329 8.60 -4.54 -1.40
N MET A 330 7.82 -3.62 -1.96
CA MET A 330 8.25 -2.31 -2.42
C MET A 330 7.06 -1.36 -2.29
N SER A 331 7.32 -0.07 -2.21
CA SER A 331 6.28 0.94 -2.19
C SER A 331 6.58 2.10 -3.13
N PHE A 332 5.53 2.83 -3.51
CA PHE A 332 5.69 4.06 -4.28
C PHE A 332 4.62 5.07 -3.90
N SER A 333 4.90 6.35 -4.13
CA SER A 333 3.98 7.45 -3.83
C SER A 333 3.87 8.38 -5.04
N ILE A 334 2.65 8.84 -5.32
CA ILE A 334 2.38 9.82 -6.39
C ILE A 334 1.84 11.09 -5.74
N HIS A 335 2.56 12.19 -5.90
CA HIS A 335 2.39 13.39 -5.06
C HIS A 335 2.65 14.70 -5.80
N HIS A 336 2.35 15.82 -5.13
CA HIS A 336 2.55 17.18 -5.63
C HIS A 336 3.51 17.98 -4.72
N PRO A 337 4.83 17.77 -4.84
CA PRO A 337 5.82 18.40 -3.97
C PRO A 337 5.91 19.90 -4.27
N LEU A 338 5.83 20.73 -3.24
CA LEU A 338 5.76 22.20 -3.30
C LEU A 338 4.65 22.74 -4.22
N GLY A 339 3.57 21.98 -4.42
CA GLY A 339 2.50 22.30 -5.37
C GLY A 339 2.90 22.18 -6.84
N ASP A 340 4.04 21.54 -7.13
CA ASP A 340 4.56 21.30 -8.48
C ASP A 340 3.67 20.27 -9.24
N ILE A 341 3.96 20.10 -10.53
CA ILE A 341 3.37 19.03 -11.34
C ILE A 341 3.61 17.67 -10.69
N LYS A 342 2.67 16.75 -10.91
CA LYS A 342 2.63 15.41 -10.31
C LYS A 342 3.96 14.66 -10.49
N LYS A 343 4.49 14.16 -9.38
CA LYS A 343 5.72 13.38 -9.29
C LYS A 343 5.44 11.96 -8.81
N ILE A 344 6.43 11.09 -8.96
CA ILE A 344 6.44 9.74 -8.39
C ILE A 344 7.74 9.49 -7.64
N SER A 345 7.65 8.80 -6.50
CA SER A 345 8.78 8.37 -5.69
C SER A 345 8.68 6.89 -5.36
N PHE A 346 9.82 6.22 -5.23
CA PHE A 346 9.94 4.77 -5.10
C PHE A 346 10.75 4.40 -3.87
N ASP A 347 10.35 3.34 -3.20
CA ASP A 347 11.04 2.64 -2.12
C ASP A 347 11.07 1.18 -2.58
N ASP A 348 12.25 0.73 -2.99
CA ASP A 348 12.46 -0.61 -3.57
C ASP A 348 12.68 -1.67 -2.48
N ASP A 349 12.65 -1.26 -1.21
CA ASP A 349 12.76 -2.09 -0.03
C ASP A 349 11.39 -2.26 0.68
N PRO A 350 11.24 -3.26 1.57
CA PRO A 350 10.05 -3.40 2.37
C PRO A 350 9.83 -2.25 3.36
N SER A 351 8.67 -1.61 3.29
CA SER A 351 8.34 -0.54 4.23
C SER A 351 8.14 -1.07 5.67
N VAL A 352 8.65 -0.35 6.67
CA VAL A 352 8.68 -0.82 8.06
C VAL A 352 7.56 -0.17 8.88
N ALA A 353 6.79 -0.95 9.63
CA ALA A 353 5.76 -0.41 10.52
C ALA A 353 6.41 0.15 11.80
N VAL A 354 6.14 1.42 12.13
CA VAL A 354 6.72 2.13 13.28
C VAL A 354 5.71 3.03 13.97
N GLN A 355 6.00 3.44 15.21
CA GLN A 355 5.33 4.54 15.88
C GLN A 355 6.12 5.83 15.67
N ALA A 356 5.63 6.72 14.81
CA ALA A 356 6.31 7.96 14.43
C ALA A 356 5.40 9.18 14.55
N MET A 357 5.93 10.36 14.22
CA MET A 357 5.18 11.62 14.11
C MET A 357 4.42 12.05 15.38
N ASN A 358 4.91 11.63 16.57
CA ASN A 358 4.26 11.81 17.87
C ASN A 358 2.90 11.11 17.99
N SER A 359 2.63 10.10 17.17
CA SER A 359 1.47 9.23 17.36
C SER A 359 1.54 8.55 18.74
N THR A 360 0.37 8.35 19.35
CA THR A 360 0.22 7.59 20.59
C THR A 360 -0.03 6.10 20.34
N GLU A 361 -0.07 5.67 19.08
CA GLU A 361 -0.33 4.28 18.70
C GLU A 361 0.89 3.59 18.12
N ALA A 362 1.12 2.37 18.62
CA ALA A 362 2.12 1.46 18.08
C ALA A 362 1.87 1.21 16.59
N ASN A 363 2.96 1.15 15.82
CA ASN A 363 2.94 0.80 14.40
C ASN A 363 1.91 1.62 13.60
N SER A 364 1.76 2.90 13.93
CA SER A 364 0.77 3.80 13.30
C SER A 364 1.18 4.28 11.91
N SER A 365 2.47 4.16 11.57
CA SER A 365 3.04 4.67 10.33
C SER A 365 3.88 3.61 9.60
N TRP A 366 3.86 3.62 8.28
CA TRP A 366 4.91 3.05 7.45
C TRP A 366 6.07 4.04 7.41
N LYS A 367 7.28 3.56 7.70
CA LYS A 367 8.54 4.25 7.51
C LYS A 367 9.09 3.88 6.14
N VAL A 368 9.42 4.90 5.37
CA VAL A 368 9.86 4.80 3.98
C VAL A 368 11.16 5.56 3.80
N ILE A 369 12.13 4.95 3.12
CA ILE A 369 13.37 5.59 2.67
C ILE A 369 13.34 5.55 1.15
N TRP A 370 13.53 6.70 0.50
CA TRP A 370 13.34 6.78 -0.94
C TRP A 370 14.57 6.33 -1.74
N ASP A 371 14.30 5.55 -2.78
CA ASP A 371 15.22 5.09 -3.80
C ASP A 371 15.12 5.92 -5.09
N ARG A 372 15.94 5.52 -6.06
CA ARG A 372 15.93 6.01 -7.46
C ARG A 372 16.14 7.52 -7.56
N ASN A 373 16.79 8.11 -6.54
CA ASN A 373 16.98 9.54 -6.42
C ASN A 373 15.64 10.29 -6.50
N THR A 374 14.62 9.79 -5.80
CA THR A 374 13.30 10.42 -5.65
C THR A 374 13.05 10.82 -4.20
N THR A 375 12.03 11.62 -3.91
CA THR A 375 11.73 12.09 -2.54
C THR A 375 10.31 12.64 -2.41
N THR A 376 9.89 13.06 -1.22
CA THR A 376 8.74 13.97 -1.05
C THR A 376 9.17 15.32 -0.48
N GLN A 377 8.28 16.31 -0.53
CA GLN A 377 8.51 17.64 0.06
C GLN A 377 7.18 18.22 0.59
N SER A 378 7.20 19.39 1.23
CA SER A 378 5.98 20.11 1.65
C SER A 378 4.94 20.14 0.52
N ALA A 379 3.64 20.07 0.82
CA ALA A 379 2.51 19.83 -0.11
C ALA A 379 2.32 18.39 -0.60
N SER A 380 3.30 17.50 -0.41
CA SER A 380 3.11 16.06 -0.67
C SER A 380 2.22 15.40 0.40
N SER A 381 2.01 16.08 1.53
CA SER A 381 1.13 15.65 2.62
C SER A 381 -0.20 15.11 2.12
N GLY A 382 -0.58 13.93 2.59
CA GLY A 382 -1.79 13.22 2.17
C GLY A 382 -1.66 12.39 0.89
N ALA A 383 -0.54 12.46 0.16
CA ALA A 383 -0.30 11.56 -0.97
C ALA A 383 -0.33 10.09 -0.53
N SER A 384 -0.94 9.23 -1.34
CA SER A 384 -1.07 7.81 -1.01
C SER A 384 0.25 7.06 -1.19
N LEU A 385 0.55 6.16 -0.23
CA LEU A 385 1.54 5.11 -0.39
C LEU A 385 0.86 3.89 -1.03
N PHE A 386 1.40 3.44 -2.14
CA PHE A 386 0.96 2.25 -2.85
C PHE A 386 1.94 1.10 -2.61
N ASN A 387 1.42 -0.11 -2.44
CA ASN A 387 2.23 -1.33 -2.41
C ASN A 387 2.59 -1.81 -3.83
N GLN A 388 3.29 -2.94 -3.96
CA GLN A 388 3.71 -3.53 -5.24
C GLN A 388 2.54 -3.86 -6.19
N GLU A 389 1.33 -4.14 -5.68
CA GLU A 389 0.12 -4.34 -6.52
C GLU A 389 -0.61 -3.02 -6.87
N GLY A 390 -0.06 -1.87 -6.46
CA GLY A 390 -0.63 -0.56 -6.71
C GLY A 390 -1.89 -0.26 -5.88
N LYS A 391 -2.05 -0.89 -4.72
CA LYS A 391 -3.12 -0.62 -3.74
C LYS A 391 -2.63 0.33 -2.67
N ILE A 392 -3.49 1.25 -2.25
CA ILE A 392 -3.19 2.18 -1.15
C ILE A 392 -3.03 1.38 0.14
N ILE A 393 -1.93 1.61 0.86
CA ILE A 393 -1.62 1.06 2.19
C ILE A 393 -1.44 2.15 3.26
N GLY A 394 -1.43 3.42 2.86
CA GLY A 394 -1.33 4.56 3.75
C GLY A 394 -1.34 5.90 3.02
N GLN A 395 -1.19 6.99 3.78
CA GLN A 395 -1.07 8.35 3.24
C GLN A 395 0.03 9.15 3.96
N LEU A 396 0.73 10.04 3.23
CA LEU A 396 1.88 10.77 3.76
C LEU A 396 1.46 11.66 4.92
N TRP A 397 2.04 11.41 6.09
CA TRP A 397 1.96 12.30 7.24
C TRP A 397 3.04 13.37 7.13
N GLY A 398 4.28 12.95 6.87
CA GLY A 398 5.43 13.83 6.71
C GLY A 398 6.72 13.11 7.09
N GLY A 399 7.82 13.84 7.13
CA GLY A 399 9.15 13.29 7.37
C GLY A 399 10.22 14.34 7.10
N ASN A 400 11.47 13.90 7.07
CA ASN A 400 12.60 14.79 6.78
C ASN A 400 13.18 14.57 5.38
N ALA A 401 12.58 13.67 4.58
CA ALA A 401 13.04 13.33 3.25
C ALA A 401 13.29 14.59 2.39
N SER A 402 14.40 14.59 1.67
CA SER A 402 14.79 15.73 0.85
C SER A 402 15.51 15.29 -0.43
N CYS A 403 15.91 16.25 -1.27
CA CYS A 403 16.76 15.98 -2.42
C CYS A 403 18.26 16.01 -2.08
N ASP A 404 18.65 16.07 -0.80
CA ASP A 404 20.04 15.88 -0.41
C ASP A 404 20.40 14.39 -0.54
N PRO A 405 21.27 14.01 -1.50
CA PRO A 405 21.61 12.60 -1.71
C PRO A 405 22.48 12.01 -0.58
N THR A 406 22.89 12.83 0.40
CA THR A 406 23.68 12.39 1.56
C THR A 406 22.84 12.12 2.79
N SER A 407 21.54 12.43 2.76
CA SER A 407 20.64 12.17 3.88
C SER A 407 19.83 10.89 3.65
N LEU A 408 19.86 9.98 4.63
CA LEU A 408 18.98 8.80 4.70
C LEU A 408 17.68 9.19 5.40
N ASP A 409 17.14 10.35 5.03
CA ASP A 409 16.00 10.93 5.72
C ASP A 409 14.71 10.18 5.36
N GLU A 410 13.93 9.88 6.38
CA GLU A 410 12.74 9.03 6.29
C GLU A 410 11.47 9.87 6.08
N ASP A 411 10.49 9.28 5.39
CA ASP A 411 9.10 9.71 5.39
C ASP A 411 8.21 8.71 6.14
N TYR A 412 7.14 9.24 6.74
CA TYR A 412 6.17 8.47 7.49
C TYR A 412 4.78 8.60 6.87
N PHE A 413 4.15 7.46 6.60
CA PHE A 413 2.80 7.37 6.04
C PHE A 413 1.85 6.73 7.05
N GLY A 414 0.78 7.41 7.43
CA GLY A 414 -0.24 6.82 8.30
C GLY A 414 -0.84 5.57 7.65
N ARG A 415 -0.88 4.46 8.38
CA ARG A 415 -1.24 3.15 7.80
C ARG A 415 -2.75 2.99 7.72
N ILE A 416 -3.24 2.50 6.56
CA ILE A 416 -4.66 2.12 6.42
C ILE A 416 -5.05 1.09 7.48
N HIS A 417 -4.17 0.15 7.83
CA HIS A 417 -4.40 -0.83 8.89
C HIS A 417 -4.87 -0.17 10.21
N ASN A 418 -4.13 0.83 10.70
CA ASN A 418 -4.44 1.57 11.92
C ASN A 418 -5.63 2.54 11.76
N SER A 419 -5.89 2.98 10.53
CA SER A 419 -7.06 3.81 10.18
C SER A 419 -8.34 2.99 9.96
N TRP A 420 -8.26 1.66 9.84
CA TRP A 420 -9.36 0.82 9.35
C TRP A 420 -10.54 0.75 10.31
N GLU A 421 -10.34 0.20 11.51
CA GLU A 421 -11.32 0.09 12.60
C GLU A 421 -10.59 0.05 13.95
N PRO A 422 -9.92 1.16 14.36
CA PRO A 422 -9.21 1.18 15.64
C PRO A 422 -10.17 0.98 16.82
N THR A 423 -9.68 0.41 17.91
CA THR A 423 -10.51 0.07 19.08
C THR A 423 -11.21 1.32 19.63
N GLY A 424 -12.53 1.25 19.78
CA GLY A 424 -13.35 2.37 20.29
C GLY A 424 -13.64 3.46 19.26
N SER A 425 -13.31 3.25 17.99
CA SER A 425 -13.68 4.15 16.90
C SER A 425 -15.18 4.13 16.60
N THR A 426 -15.61 5.13 15.83
CA THR A 426 -16.95 5.37 15.31
C THR A 426 -16.84 5.67 13.81
N SER A 427 -17.95 5.86 13.11
CA SER A 427 -17.94 6.22 11.69
C SER A 427 -17.18 7.50 11.35
N SER A 428 -16.93 8.41 12.31
CA SER A 428 -16.22 9.66 12.06
C SER A 428 -14.69 9.56 12.21
N ASN A 429 -14.14 8.44 12.64
CA ASN A 429 -12.70 8.27 12.89
C ASN A 429 -12.18 6.89 12.52
N GLN A 430 -12.76 6.29 11.47
CA GLN A 430 -12.30 5.03 10.88
C GLN A 430 -12.61 5.00 9.37
N LEU A 431 -11.88 4.19 8.61
CA LEU A 431 -12.09 3.98 7.17
C LEU A 431 -13.13 2.90 6.86
N LYS A 432 -13.20 1.82 7.66
CA LYS A 432 -14.02 0.63 7.38
C LYS A 432 -15.48 0.97 7.10
N HIS A 433 -16.08 1.88 7.88
CA HIS A 433 -17.48 2.28 7.70
C HIS A 433 -17.79 2.81 6.29
N TRP A 434 -16.81 3.48 5.67
CA TRP A 434 -16.96 4.13 4.37
C TRP A 434 -16.44 3.26 3.22
N LEU A 435 -15.35 2.53 3.45
CA LEU A 435 -14.68 1.74 2.40
C LEU A 435 -15.19 0.30 2.32
N ASP A 436 -15.75 -0.25 3.41
CA ASP A 436 -16.45 -1.53 3.43
C ASP A 436 -17.82 -1.39 4.14
N PRO A 437 -18.76 -0.62 3.55
CA PRO A 437 -20.04 -0.29 4.20
C PRO A 437 -20.93 -1.53 4.46
N ASN A 438 -20.70 -2.61 3.71
CA ASN A 438 -21.44 -3.87 3.83
C ASN A 438 -20.75 -4.90 4.74
N ASN A 439 -19.62 -4.56 5.36
CA ASN A 439 -18.83 -5.43 6.23
C ASN A 439 -18.56 -6.79 5.55
N SER A 440 -18.09 -6.74 4.30
CA SER A 440 -17.70 -7.93 3.53
C SER A 440 -16.54 -8.69 4.15
N GLY A 441 -15.71 -8.00 4.96
CA GLY A 441 -14.58 -8.61 5.66
C GLY A 441 -13.36 -8.86 4.77
N VAL A 442 -13.32 -8.26 3.57
CA VAL A 442 -12.16 -8.34 2.69
C VAL A 442 -11.01 -7.50 3.25
N GLY A 443 -9.78 -8.03 3.18
CA GLY A 443 -8.57 -7.30 3.58
C GLY A 443 -8.06 -6.32 2.50
N GLU A 444 -8.55 -6.48 1.27
CA GLU A 444 -8.13 -5.65 0.15
C GLU A 444 -9.13 -5.72 -1.00
N ILE A 445 -9.11 -4.69 -1.85
CA ILE A 445 -9.83 -4.65 -3.12
C ILE A 445 -8.96 -4.07 -4.24
N ILE A 446 -9.32 -4.37 -5.48
CA ILE A 446 -8.74 -3.70 -6.65
C ILE A 446 -9.30 -2.27 -6.80
N GLY A 447 -8.65 -1.46 -7.64
CA GLY A 447 -9.20 -0.16 -8.02
C GLY A 447 -10.35 -0.26 -9.03
N PHE A 448 -10.97 0.87 -9.30
CA PHE A 448 -12.19 0.97 -10.08
C PHE A 448 -12.15 2.17 -11.02
N ASP A 449 -12.41 1.91 -12.30
CA ASP A 449 -12.71 2.94 -13.31
C ASP A 449 -14.23 2.94 -13.55
N PRO A 450 -14.97 3.98 -13.14
CA PRO A 450 -16.42 4.04 -13.29
C PRO A 450 -16.89 4.16 -14.75
N TYR A 451 -15.96 4.40 -15.69
CA TYR A 451 -16.23 4.48 -17.12
C TYR A 451 -15.74 3.26 -17.91
N ASN A 452 -15.06 2.34 -17.25
CA ASN A 452 -14.72 1.05 -17.84
C ASN A 452 -15.93 0.10 -17.75
N THR A 453 -16.37 -0.43 -18.89
CA THR A 453 -17.43 -1.44 -18.91
C THR A 453 -16.81 -2.83 -18.86
N PRO A 454 -17.10 -3.64 -17.83
CA PRO A 454 -16.61 -5.01 -17.76
C PRO A 454 -16.93 -5.82 -19.02
N LEU A 455 -16.00 -6.68 -19.41
CA LEU A 455 -16.28 -7.74 -20.39
C LEU A 455 -17.29 -8.73 -19.78
N ASN A 456 -17.95 -9.57 -20.57
CA ASN A 456 -18.97 -10.48 -20.03
C ASN A 456 -18.33 -11.59 -19.19
N ASP A 457 -17.36 -12.29 -19.78
CA ASP A 457 -16.58 -13.36 -19.14
C ASP A 457 -15.10 -12.98 -19.19
N ASN A 458 -14.57 -12.53 -18.05
CA ASN A 458 -13.17 -12.17 -17.85
C ASN A 458 -12.78 -12.56 -16.41
N VAL A 459 -11.82 -13.45 -16.27
CA VAL A 459 -11.20 -13.81 -15.00
C VAL A 459 -9.72 -13.44 -15.04
N SER A 460 -9.18 -13.04 -13.89
CA SER A 460 -7.75 -12.76 -13.77
C SER A 460 -7.13 -13.44 -12.55
N ILE A 461 -5.81 -13.62 -12.62
CA ILE A 461 -5.00 -14.05 -11.48
C ILE A 461 -4.57 -12.80 -10.71
N ILE A 462 -4.86 -12.75 -9.40
CA ILE A 462 -4.36 -11.69 -8.51
C ILE A 462 -2.97 -12.04 -8.00
N SER A 463 -2.82 -13.25 -7.46
CA SER A 463 -1.56 -13.68 -6.83
C SER A 463 -1.49 -15.20 -6.67
N LEU A 464 -0.25 -15.67 -6.52
CA LEU A 464 0.08 -17.03 -6.09
C LEU A 464 0.90 -16.92 -4.80
N LYS A 465 0.55 -17.66 -3.75
CA LYS A 465 1.27 -17.66 -2.46
C LYS A 465 1.65 -19.09 -2.03
N GLY A 466 2.53 -19.18 -1.04
CA GLY A 466 2.91 -20.43 -0.36
C GLY A 466 4.10 -21.18 -0.96
N TYR A 467 4.67 -20.68 -2.06
CA TYR A 467 5.82 -21.31 -2.74
C TYR A 467 7.18 -20.84 -2.21
N ASN A 468 7.25 -19.62 -1.67
CA ASN A 468 8.46 -18.94 -1.21
C ASN A 468 8.74 -19.08 0.30
N ASP A 469 7.75 -19.54 1.08
CA ASP A 469 7.84 -19.58 2.55
C ASP A 469 8.39 -20.91 3.12
N ASN A 470 8.91 -21.80 2.27
CA ASN A 470 9.15 -23.19 2.64
C ASN A 470 10.52 -23.72 2.16
N LEU A 471 11.61 -23.08 2.60
CA LEU A 471 12.98 -23.56 2.33
C LEU A 471 13.27 -24.94 2.94
N CYS A 472 12.52 -25.36 3.96
CA CYS A 472 12.72 -26.60 4.73
C CYS A 472 11.54 -27.60 4.63
N ALA A 473 10.68 -27.50 3.61
CA ALA A 473 9.55 -28.42 3.46
C ALA A 473 9.71 -29.34 2.23
N ASP A 474 9.41 -30.63 2.38
CA ASP A 474 9.35 -31.56 1.24
C ASP A 474 8.25 -31.21 0.22
N SER A 475 7.23 -30.48 0.67
CA SER A 475 6.08 -30.10 -0.14
C SER A 475 5.38 -28.88 0.41
N TYR A 476 4.67 -28.16 -0.45
CA TYR A 476 3.82 -27.03 -0.08
C TYR A 476 2.48 -27.12 -0.81
N THR A 477 1.50 -26.31 -0.39
CA THR A 477 0.18 -26.21 -1.02
C THR A 477 -0.01 -24.79 -1.52
N PRO A 478 0.12 -24.52 -2.83
CA PRO A 478 0.00 -23.16 -3.34
C PRO A 478 -1.42 -22.60 -3.22
N GLU A 479 -1.52 -21.33 -2.89
CA GLU A 479 -2.78 -20.58 -2.81
C GLU A 479 -2.89 -19.63 -4.00
N LEU A 480 -3.80 -19.93 -4.94
CA LEU A 480 -4.07 -19.09 -6.10
C LEU A 480 -5.25 -18.17 -5.84
N LYS A 481 -5.06 -16.86 -5.84
CA LYS A 481 -6.15 -15.89 -5.73
C LYS A 481 -6.64 -15.50 -7.13
N ILE A 482 -7.91 -15.76 -7.40
CA ILE A 482 -8.59 -15.41 -8.66
C ILE A 482 -9.59 -14.27 -8.47
N LEU A 483 -9.84 -13.50 -9.52
CA LEU A 483 -10.76 -12.37 -9.54
C LEU A 483 -11.71 -12.45 -10.72
N ASN A 484 -13.00 -12.21 -10.49
CA ASN A 484 -13.94 -12.02 -11.59
C ASN A 484 -13.93 -10.57 -12.06
N LEU A 485 -13.31 -10.27 -13.20
CA LEU A 485 -13.40 -8.96 -13.86
C LEU A 485 -14.61 -8.87 -14.82
N GLY A 486 -15.34 -9.97 -15.01
CA GLY A 486 -16.49 -10.09 -15.88
C GLY A 486 -17.80 -9.57 -15.27
N ALA A 487 -18.69 -9.08 -16.12
CA ALA A 487 -20.06 -8.69 -15.77
C ALA A 487 -20.93 -9.90 -15.38
N ASN A 488 -20.65 -11.07 -15.95
CA ASN A 488 -21.32 -12.30 -15.54
C ASN A 488 -20.72 -12.81 -14.23
N THR A 489 -21.56 -13.35 -13.35
CA THR A 489 -21.06 -14.12 -12.20
C THR A 489 -20.24 -15.31 -12.70
N LEU A 490 -19.01 -15.42 -12.24
CA LEU A 490 -18.13 -16.54 -12.57
C LEU A 490 -18.56 -17.76 -11.74
N THR A 491 -18.94 -18.82 -12.43
CA THR A 491 -19.49 -20.05 -11.84
C THR A 491 -18.60 -21.27 -12.02
N SER A 492 -17.73 -21.25 -13.03
CA SER A 492 -16.75 -22.30 -13.29
C SER A 492 -15.60 -21.78 -14.12
N LEU A 493 -14.44 -22.43 -14.02
CA LEU A 493 -13.30 -22.27 -14.94
C LEU A 493 -12.37 -23.49 -14.82
N ASN A 494 -11.50 -23.68 -15.80
CA ASN A 494 -10.44 -24.66 -15.78
C ASN A 494 -9.13 -23.98 -15.34
N ILE A 495 -8.48 -24.47 -14.29
CA ILE A 495 -7.15 -24.03 -13.86
C ILE A 495 -6.15 -25.05 -14.41
N MET A 496 -5.41 -24.66 -15.43
CA MET A 496 -4.28 -25.42 -15.93
C MET A 496 -3.04 -24.97 -15.16
N TYR A 497 -2.31 -25.91 -14.56
CA TYR A 497 -1.07 -25.60 -13.87
C TYR A 497 0.02 -26.60 -14.25
N SER A 498 1.26 -26.13 -14.34
CA SER A 498 2.45 -26.90 -14.63
C SER A 498 3.41 -26.73 -13.46
N TYR A 499 3.88 -27.85 -12.92
CA TYR A 499 4.92 -27.86 -11.90
C TYR A 499 6.12 -28.66 -12.39
N ASN A 500 7.28 -28.01 -12.52
CA ASN A 500 8.51 -28.60 -13.07
C ASN A 500 8.27 -29.33 -14.40
N GLY A 501 7.43 -28.76 -15.27
CA GLY A 501 7.09 -29.29 -16.60
C GLY A 501 5.97 -30.34 -16.61
N THR A 502 5.46 -30.76 -15.45
CA THR A 502 4.30 -31.66 -15.37
C THR A 502 3.01 -30.85 -15.35
N VAL A 503 2.28 -30.90 -16.46
CA VAL A 503 1.00 -30.19 -16.63
C VAL A 503 -0.16 -31.00 -16.05
N GLN A 504 -1.01 -30.32 -15.30
CA GLN A 504 -2.27 -30.82 -14.77
C GLN A 504 -3.38 -29.79 -15.00
N THR A 505 -4.62 -30.23 -14.84
CA THR A 505 -5.79 -29.34 -14.94
C THR A 505 -6.78 -29.73 -13.87
N MET A 506 -7.31 -28.72 -13.17
CA MET A 506 -8.40 -28.87 -12.23
C MET A 506 -9.56 -27.96 -12.60
N ASN A 507 -10.77 -28.37 -12.27
CA ASN A 507 -11.96 -27.55 -12.50
C ASN A 507 -12.29 -26.82 -11.20
N TRP A 508 -12.41 -25.50 -11.27
CA TRP A 508 -12.97 -24.70 -10.21
C TRP A 508 -14.46 -24.49 -10.47
N THR A 509 -15.28 -24.55 -9.41
CA THR A 509 -16.70 -24.20 -9.45
C THR A 509 -17.03 -23.35 -8.25
N GLY A 510 -17.85 -22.32 -8.43
CA GLY A 510 -18.20 -21.38 -7.37
C GLY A 510 -19.31 -20.42 -7.79
N SER A 511 -19.36 -19.27 -7.12
CA SER A 511 -20.23 -18.16 -7.47
C SER A 511 -19.53 -16.87 -7.08
N LEU A 512 -18.79 -16.29 -8.01
CA LEU A 512 -17.99 -15.09 -7.78
C LEU A 512 -18.61 -13.93 -8.56
N SER A 513 -19.20 -12.97 -7.83
CA SER A 513 -19.73 -11.74 -8.41
C SER A 513 -18.62 -10.89 -9.04
N THR A 514 -18.99 -9.96 -9.93
CA THR A 514 -18.07 -9.00 -10.52
C THR A 514 -17.25 -8.30 -9.42
N TYR A 515 -15.95 -8.17 -9.68
CA TYR A 515 -14.91 -7.62 -8.80
C TYR A 515 -14.70 -8.34 -7.47
N SER A 516 -15.33 -9.49 -7.27
CA SER A 516 -15.09 -10.33 -6.10
C SER A 516 -13.94 -11.30 -6.38
N SER A 517 -13.14 -11.60 -5.35
CA SER A 517 -12.03 -12.56 -5.44
C SER A 517 -12.26 -13.82 -4.62
N SER A 518 -11.62 -14.92 -4.99
CA SER A 518 -11.62 -16.17 -4.24
C SER A 518 -10.22 -16.77 -4.21
N VAL A 519 -9.85 -17.40 -3.08
CA VAL A 519 -8.62 -18.18 -2.98
C VAL A 519 -8.93 -19.63 -3.32
N VAL A 520 -8.15 -20.18 -4.26
CA VAL A 520 -8.20 -21.56 -4.70
C VAL A 520 -6.95 -22.27 -4.21
N GLN A 521 -7.15 -23.29 -3.38
CA GLN A 521 -6.07 -24.17 -2.94
C GLN A 521 -5.72 -25.14 -4.08
N LEU A 522 -4.48 -25.06 -4.57
CA LEU A 522 -3.97 -26.03 -5.54
C LEU A 522 -3.53 -27.31 -4.82
N PRO A 523 -3.43 -28.45 -5.52
CA PRO A 523 -2.88 -29.67 -4.93
C PRO A 523 -1.44 -29.45 -4.43
N SER A 524 -1.07 -30.18 -3.37
CA SER A 524 0.29 -30.12 -2.83
C SER A 524 1.33 -30.51 -3.87
N MET A 525 2.41 -29.74 -3.93
CA MET A 525 3.53 -29.90 -4.86
C MET A 525 4.77 -30.32 -4.08
N THR A 526 5.38 -31.44 -4.48
CA THR A 526 6.62 -31.95 -3.87
C THR A 526 7.83 -31.22 -4.44
N GLN A 527 8.57 -30.54 -3.57
CA GLN A 527 9.71 -29.71 -3.96
C GLN A 527 10.88 -30.56 -4.45
N VAL A 528 11.60 -30.07 -5.45
CA VAL A 528 12.91 -30.63 -5.82
C VAL A 528 14.02 -29.72 -5.31
N ASP A 529 15.17 -30.29 -5.00
CA ASP A 529 16.36 -29.51 -4.66
C ASP A 529 16.78 -28.62 -5.83
N GLY A 530 17.07 -27.35 -5.53
CA GLY A 530 17.35 -26.29 -6.49
C GLY A 530 16.09 -25.65 -7.07
N GLN A 531 16.17 -25.27 -8.35
CA GLN A 531 15.14 -24.45 -8.99
C GLN A 531 13.86 -25.22 -9.26
N ASN A 532 12.74 -24.67 -8.77
CA ASN A 532 11.38 -25.09 -9.02
C ASN A 532 10.64 -24.04 -9.85
N ASN A 533 9.77 -24.49 -10.74
CA ASN A 533 8.98 -23.64 -11.62
C ASN A 533 7.50 -23.99 -11.54
N ILE A 534 6.66 -22.97 -11.37
CA ILE A 534 5.20 -23.04 -11.38
C ILE A 534 4.69 -22.16 -12.51
N GLU A 535 3.84 -22.71 -13.36
CA GLU A 535 3.13 -21.93 -14.38
C GLU A 535 1.63 -22.24 -14.24
N ILE A 536 0.80 -21.21 -14.17
CA ILE A 536 -0.65 -21.34 -14.03
C ILE A 536 -1.31 -20.53 -15.14
N GLN A 537 -2.36 -21.11 -15.73
CA GLN A 537 -3.24 -20.46 -16.68
C GLN A 537 -4.71 -20.73 -16.32
N LEU A 538 -5.52 -19.68 -16.27
CA LEU A 538 -6.98 -19.79 -16.17
C LEU A 538 -7.58 -19.91 -17.57
N LEU A 539 -8.56 -20.81 -17.70
CA LEU A 539 -9.16 -21.16 -18.98
C LEU A 539 -10.68 -21.31 -18.83
N ASP A 540 -11.39 -21.03 -19.91
CA ASP A 540 -12.82 -21.29 -20.09
C ASP A 540 -13.74 -20.77 -18.96
N PRO A 541 -13.69 -19.49 -18.55
CA PRO A 541 -14.63 -18.94 -17.57
C PRO A 541 -16.07 -19.17 -18.04
N ASN A 542 -16.91 -19.75 -17.18
CA ASN A 542 -18.29 -20.14 -17.51
C ASN A 542 -18.42 -21.06 -18.74
N GLY A 543 -17.35 -21.77 -19.13
CA GLY A 543 -17.32 -22.61 -20.33
C GLY A 543 -17.24 -21.81 -21.64
N THR A 544 -16.92 -20.52 -21.59
CA THR A 544 -16.70 -19.63 -22.75
C THR A 544 -15.26 -19.16 -22.78
N THR A 545 -14.80 -18.61 -23.90
CA THR A 545 -13.45 -18.06 -24.00
C THR A 545 -13.34 -16.77 -23.19
N ASP A 546 -12.29 -16.66 -22.39
CA ASP A 546 -11.95 -15.42 -21.71
C ASP A 546 -11.73 -14.28 -22.72
N GLN A 547 -12.37 -13.14 -22.46
CA GLN A 547 -12.34 -12.00 -23.37
C GLN A 547 -11.10 -11.11 -23.20
N ASP A 548 -10.31 -11.30 -22.14
CA ASP A 548 -8.98 -10.71 -21.93
C ASP A 548 -7.98 -11.80 -21.49
N PRO A 549 -7.30 -12.49 -22.41
CA PRO A 549 -6.35 -13.54 -22.03
C PRO A 549 -5.03 -12.99 -21.43
N SER A 550 -4.83 -11.68 -21.33
CA SER A 550 -3.53 -11.09 -20.96
C SER A 550 -3.20 -11.14 -19.47
N ASP A 551 -4.22 -11.34 -18.62
CA ASP A 551 -4.14 -11.40 -17.15
C ASP A 551 -4.46 -12.80 -16.59
N ASN A 552 -4.46 -13.78 -17.48
CA ASN A 552 -4.86 -15.16 -17.20
C ASN A 552 -3.70 -16.11 -16.90
N GLN A 553 -2.46 -15.61 -16.88
CA GLN A 553 -1.25 -16.42 -16.70
C GLN A 553 -0.32 -15.83 -15.65
N ILE A 554 0.25 -16.69 -14.80
CA ILE A 554 1.35 -16.37 -13.89
C ILE A 554 2.43 -17.44 -14.00
N ILE A 555 3.70 -17.03 -13.93
CA ILE A 555 4.86 -17.91 -13.96
C ILE A 555 5.78 -17.49 -12.83
N GLU A 556 6.04 -18.41 -11.91
CA GLU A 556 6.92 -18.21 -10.76
C GLU A 556 8.06 -19.22 -10.78
N SER A 557 9.25 -18.75 -10.40
CA SER A 557 10.46 -19.55 -10.25
C SER A 557 11.06 -19.29 -8.88
N TYR A 558 11.45 -20.33 -8.16
CA TYR A 558 12.06 -20.19 -6.84
C TYR A 558 12.99 -21.36 -6.57
N ASP A 559 13.98 -21.17 -5.70
CA ASP A 559 14.88 -22.23 -5.24
C ASP A 559 14.34 -22.84 -3.95
N ALA A 560 14.33 -24.17 -3.87
CA ALA A 560 13.98 -24.91 -2.66
C ALA A 560 15.14 -25.83 -2.27
N ASN A 561 15.29 -26.08 -0.98
CA ASN A 561 16.19 -27.12 -0.49
C ASN A 561 15.46 -28.05 0.47
N PRO A 562 14.69 -29.03 -0.04
CA PRO A 562 13.93 -29.94 0.82
C PRO A 562 14.82 -30.81 1.74
N SER A 563 16.13 -30.84 1.50
CA SER A 563 17.11 -31.51 2.37
C SER A 563 17.65 -30.62 3.50
N ALA A 564 17.28 -29.32 3.53
CA ALA A 564 17.60 -28.44 4.63
C ALA A 564 16.83 -28.83 5.90
N VAL A 565 17.44 -28.59 7.05
CA VAL A 565 16.91 -28.94 8.36
C VAL A 565 16.43 -27.67 9.06
N SER A 566 15.20 -27.73 9.58
CA SER A 566 14.62 -26.65 10.37
C SER A 566 15.07 -26.74 11.83
N LEU A 567 15.50 -25.60 12.38
CA LEU A 567 15.94 -25.43 13.76
C LEU A 567 15.15 -24.29 14.43
N ASP A 568 14.68 -24.52 15.65
CA ASP A 568 14.08 -23.48 16.49
C ASP A 568 15.15 -22.92 17.44
N PHE A 569 15.37 -21.61 17.37
CA PHE A 569 16.25 -20.84 18.24
C PHE A 569 15.41 -20.02 19.22
N ASP A 570 15.45 -20.41 20.49
CA ASP A 570 14.79 -19.69 21.58
C ASP A 570 15.87 -19.06 22.46
N PHE A 571 15.92 -17.73 22.52
CA PHE A 571 16.88 -16.97 23.31
C PHE A 571 16.19 -16.01 24.28
N TYR A 572 16.25 -16.34 25.56
CA TYR A 572 15.86 -15.47 26.65
C TYR A 572 16.99 -14.49 26.95
N LEU A 573 16.78 -13.21 26.64
CA LEU A 573 17.81 -12.15 26.66
C LEU A 573 18.23 -11.67 28.06
N GLY A 574 17.65 -12.20 29.14
CA GLY A 574 17.86 -11.65 30.47
C GLY A 574 17.15 -10.30 30.65
N CYS A 575 17.72 -9.38 31.42
CA CYS A 575 17.02 -8.15 31.85
C CYS A 575 17.37 -6.91 31.03
N TYR A 576 18.48 -6.96 30.32
CA TYR A 576 19.00 -5.90 29.49
C TYR A 576 19.11 -6.48 28.07
N GLY A 577 18.04 -6.40 27.29
CA GLY A 577 18.06 -6.92 25.92
C GLY A 577 18.89 -6.04 24.98
N GLU A 578 18.99 -4.75 25.30
CA GLU A 578 19.60 -3.72 24.45
C GLU A 578 21.11 -3.82 24.29
N GLU A 579 21.77 -4.62 25.13
CA GLU A 579 23.20 -4.91 25.05
C GLU A 579 23.51 -6.24 24.35
N VAL A 580 22.49 -7.03 24.03
CA VAL A 580 22.63 -8.40 23.53
C VAL A 580 22.42 -8.46 22.03
N SER A 581 23.30 -9.18 21.35
CA SER A 581 23.12 -9.54 19.93
C SER A 581 23.54 -10.99 19.68
N TRP A 582 23.19 -11.52 18.52
CA TRP A 582 23.63 -12.84 18.09
C TRP A 582 23.82 -12.91 16.58
N LYS A 583 24.67 -13.83 16.15
CA LYS A 583 24.85 -14.19 14.74
C LYS A 583 25.08 -15.68 14.57
N LEU A 584 24.56 -16.23 13.47
CA LEU A 584 24.79 -17.59 13.04
C LEU A 584 25.63 -17.56 11.76
N ILE A 585 26.80 -18.17 11.80
CA ILE A 585 27.75 -18.18 10.68
C ILE A 585 28.03 -19.60 10.16
N ASP A 586 28.35 -19.69 8.87
CA ASP A 586 28.81 -20.92 8.22
C ASP A 586 30.34 -21.14 8.38
N GLU A 587 30.85 -22.27 7.87
CA GLU A 587 32.29 -22.61 7.88
C GLU A 587 33.19 -21.62 7.10
N ASN A 588 32.61 -20.77 6.24
CA ASN A 588 33.31 -19.73 5.50
C ASN A 588 33.27 -18.37 6.23
N ASN A 589 32.67 -18.30 7.42
CA ASN A 589 32.35 -17.09 8.17
C ASN A 589 31.34 -16.18 7.46
N ALA A 590 30.49 -16.73 6.59
CA ALA A 590 29.34 -16.01 6.06
C ALA A 590 28.25 -15.95 7.13
N ILE A 591 27.75 -14.75 7.44
CA ILE A 591 26.60 -14.55 8.33
C ILE A 591 25.35 -15.00 7.59
N LEU A 592 24.63 -15.96 8.17
CA LEU A 592 23.39 -16.51 7.64
C LEU A 592 22.16 -15.88 8.28
N TYR A 593 22.24 -15.64 9.59
CA TYR A 593 21.20 -15.01 10.40
C TYR A 593 21.88 -14.16 11.48
N GLU A 594 21.24 -13.07 11.90
CA GLU A 594 21.69 -12.23 13.01
C GLU A 594 20.49 -11.51 13.64
N GLY A 595 20.66 -11.02 14.87
CA GLY A 595 19.67 -10.16 15.52
C GLY A 595 20.24 -9.37 16.68
N ASP A 596 19.81 -8.11 16.79
CA ASP A 596 20.29 -7.08 17.72
C ASP A 596 19.15 -6.11 18.13
N ASP A 597 19.52 -4.96 18.73
CA ASP A 597 18.63 -3.81 19.01
C ASP A 597 17.36 -4.12 19.85
N TYR A 598 17.43 -5.08 20.77
CA TYR A 598 16.27 -5.47 21.58
C TYR A 598 15.92 -4.43 22.67
N SER A 599 14.63 -4.12 22.85
CA SER A 599 14.18 -3.18 23.88
C SER A 599 14.08 -3.79 25.29
N ASN A 600 14.36 -3.00 26.33
CA ASN A 600 14.18 -3.43 27.72
C ASN A 600 12.70 -3.51 28.18
N GLY A 601 12.26 -4.70 28.62
CA GLY A 601 11.18 -4.90 29.60
C GLY A 601 9.82 -5.49 29.14
N ASN A 602 9.59 -6.80 29.36
CA ASN A 602 8.61 -7.43 30.30
C ASN A 602 7.88 -8.71 29.78
N THR A 603 7.76 -9.67 30.69
CA THR A 603 7.07 -10.99 30.73
C THR A 603 7.57 -12.19 29.94
N SER A 604 8.32 -12.05 28.83
CA SER A 604 9.07 -13.21 28.29
C SER A 604 10.53 -12.93 27.93
N ASN A 605 10.87 -11.73 27.41
CA ASN A 605 12.21 -11.40 26.88
C ASN A 605 12.80 -12.54 26.02
N LEU A 606 11.92 -13.24 25.30
CA LEU A 606 12.24 -14.39 24.44
C LEU A 606 12.28 -13.91 23.00
N VAL A 607 13.42 -14.12 22.36
CA VAL A 607 13.59 -14.07 20.91
C VAL A 607 13.42 -15.49 20.40
N SER A 608 12.47 -15.71 19.48
CA SER A 608 12.24 -17.01 18.86
C SER A 608 12.42 -16.86 17.35
N GLU A 609 13.39 -17.57 16.79
CA GLU A 609 13.68 -17.62 15.36
C GLU A 609 13.63 -19.05 14.84
N ASN A 610 13.30 -19.22 13.56
CA ASN A 610 13.40 -20.51 12.88
C ASN A 610 14.47 -20.43 11.80
N PHE A 611 15.52 -21.24 11.93
CA PHE A 611 16.59 -21.34 10.95
C PHE A 611 16.36 -22.52 10.01
N CYS A 612 16.73 -22.34 8.75
CA CYS A 612 16.71 -23.40 7.76
C CYS A 612 18.12 -23.61 7.23
N LEU A 613 18.81 -24.65 7.71
CA LEU A 613 20.23 -24.87 7.45
C LEU A 613 20.47 -26.13 6.64
N LEU A 614 21.45 -26.07 5.74
CA LEU A 614 21.92 -27.24 4.99
C LEU A 614 22.72 -28.18 5.90
N GLU A 615 22.98 -29.40 5.41
CA GLU A 615 23.98 -30.25 6.05
C GLU A 615 25.34 -29.53 6.08
N GLY A 616 25.88 -29.37 7.27
CA GLY A 616 27.07 -28.55 7.49
C GLY A 616 27.31 -28.26 8.96
N CYS A 617 28.46 -27.69 9.26
CA CYS A 617 28.77 -27.21 10.59
C CYS A 617 28.70 -25.68 10.63
N TYR A 618 28.15 -25.17 11.71
CA TYR A 618 27.83 -23.78 11.92
C TYR A 618 28.30 -23.33 13.30
N GLU A 619 28.44 -22.02 13.46
CA GLU A 619 28.77 -21.40 14.73
C GLU A 619 27.71 -20.35 15.06
N LEU A 620 27.01 -20.55 16.17
CA LEU A 620 26.12 -19.57 16.76
C LEU A 620 26.90 -18.76 17.79
N ILE A 621 26.96 -17.45 17.62
CA ILE A 621 27.69 -16.53 18.48
C ILE A 621 26.68 -15.63 19.17
N LEU A 622 26.74 -15.57 20.51
CA LEU A 622 25.99 -14.59 21.31
C LEU A 622 26.99 -13.55 21.81
N GLU A 623 26.62 -12.28 21.70
CA GLU A 623 27.45 -11.13 22.03
C GLU A 623 26.74 -10.24 23.05
N ASP A 624 27.51 -9.64 23.94
CA ASP A 624 27.04 -8.68 24.94
C ASP A 624 28.05 -7.53 25.08
N ASP A 625 27.56 -6.29 24.93
CA ASP A 625 28.38 -5.08 24.93
C ASP A 625 28.95 -4.73 26.31
N ASN A 626 28.27 -5.11 27.39
CA ASN A 626 28.65 -4.74 28.77
C ASN A 626 29.51 -5.80 29.48
N GLY A 627 29.58 -7.00 28.92
CA GLY A 627 30.48 -8.07 29.32
C GLY A 627 30.00 -8.88 30.53
N ASP A 628 28.71 -8.90 30.83
CA ASP A 628 28.07 -9.79 31.81
C ASP A 628 27.08 -10.79 31.18
N GLY A 629 27.04 -10.85 29.85
CA GLY A 629 26.27 -11.80 29.07
C GLY A 629 24.78 -11.52 29.19
N VAL A 630 24.01 -12.52 29.64
CA VAL A 630 22.58 -12.37 29.93
C VAL A 630 22.28 -12.57 31.43
N GLU A 631 23.25 -12.29 32.30
CA GLU A 631 23.11 -12.44 33.75
C GLU A 631 22.30 -11.29 34.38
N GLY A 632 21.01 -11.51 34.60
CA GLY A 632 20.14 -10.55 35.29
C GLY A 632 20.09 -10.73 36.82
N ALA A 633 20.10 -11.98 37.30
CA ALA A 633 19.78 -12.31 38.70
C ALA A 633 20.82 -11.82 39.75
N ALA A 634 21.97 -11.32 39.30
CA ALA A 634 22.99 -10.72 40.15
C ALA A 634 22.70 -9.25 40.52
N TYR A 635 21.74 -8.61 39.84
CA TYR A 635 21.44 -7.18 39.96
C TYR A 635 20.02 -6.96 40.51
N ASN A 636 19.84 -5.94 41.37
CA ASN A 636 18.59 -5.69 42.12
C ASN A 636 17.38 -5.28 41.25
N GLU A 637 17.51 -5.29 39.93
CA GLU A 637 16.51 -4.83 38.96
C GLU A 637 15.70 -6.00 38.38
N CYS A 638 16.19 -7.25 38.53
CA CYS A 638 15.45 -8.46 38.15
C CYS A 638 15.94 -9.74 38.84
N ASP A 639 15.04 -10.72 39.00
CA ASP A 639 15.30 -11.98 39.72
C ASP A 639 15.55 -13.19 38.78
N TYR A 640 15.86 -12.98 37.51
CA TYR A 640 16.06 -14.04 36.50
C TYR A 640 17.27 -13.75 35.61
N SER A 641 17.85 -14.80 35.03
CA SER A 641 18.90 -14.68 34.01
C SER A 641 18.42 -15.25 32.68
N GLY A 642 19.07 -14.85 31.60
CA GLY A 642 18.78 -15.37 30.27
C GLY A 642 19.23 -16.82 30.08
N SER A 643 18.75 -17.43 29.01
CA SER A 643 19.06 -18.79 28.58
C SER A 643 18.80 -18.93 27.09
N MET A 644 19.37 -19.93 26.44
CA MET A 644 19.20 -20.15 25.01
C MET A 644 19.10 -21.64 24.70
N THR A 645 18.24 -22.00 23.76
CA THR A 645 18.20 -23.34 23.18
C THR A 645 18.09 -23.26 21.67
N LEU A 646 18.94 -24.00 20.97
CA LEU A 646 18.82 -24.25 19.54
C LEU A 646 18.43 -25.71 19.34
N THR A 647 17.25 -25.97 18.81
CA THR A 647 16.66 -27.32 18.73
C THR A 647 16.27 -27.67 17.32
N GLN A 648 16.67 -28.84 16.85
CA GLN A 648 16.21 -29.37 15.57
C GLN A 648 14.73 -29.79 15.64
N THR A 649 13.89 -29.18 14.82
CA THR A 649 12.42 -29.31 14.90
C THR A 649 11.94 -30.74 14.62
N ASP A 650 12.62 -31.47 13.71
CA ASP A 650 12.19 -32.81 13.28
C ASP A 650 12.35 -33.92 14.32
N ASN A 651 13.39 -33.83 15.16
CA ASN A 651 13.76 -34.89 16.11
C ASN A 651 13.85 -34.40 17.56
N GLY A 652 13.73 -33.09 17.80
CA GLY A 652 13.85 -32.46 19.12
C GLY A 652 15.28 -32.45 19.68
N SER A 653 16.29 -32.64 18.85
CA SER A 653 17.70 -32.64 19.26
C SER A 653 18.15 -31.22 19.58
N VAL A 654 18.60 -30.99 20.81
CA VAL A 654 19.21 -29.71 21.22
C VAL A 654 20.64 -29.68 20.68
N LEU A 655 20.92 -28.76 19.77
CA LEU A 655 22.21 -28.59 19.09
C LEU A 655 23.12 -27.59 19.84
N ALA A 656 22.53 -26.60 20.50
CA ALA A 656 23.22 -25.67 21.38
C ALA A 656 22.31 -25.28 22.55
N GLU A 657 22.90 -25.05 23.73
CA GLU A 657 22.17 -24.64 24.93
C GLU A 657 23.03 -23.72 25.81
N LEU A 658 22.45 -22.60 26.22
CA LEU A 658 22.93 -21.74 27.30
C LEU A 658 22.00 -21.90 28.49
N LEU A 659 22.51 -22.48 29.58
CA LEU A 659 21.77 -22.60 30.84
C LEU A 659 21.84 -21.28 31.62
N GLU A 660 20.82 -20.98 32.43
CA GLU A 660 20.83 -19.80 33.33
C GLU A 660 22.07 -19.75 34.24
N ALA A 661 22.62 -20.91 34.64
CA ALA A 661 23.84 -20.99 35.45
C ALA A 661 25.10 -20.53 34.71
N ASN A 662 25.02 -20.36 33.40
CA ASN A 662 26.07 -19.92 32.49
C ASN A 662 25.75 -18.58 31.84
N ALA A 663 24.70 -17.89 32.29
CA ALA A 663 24.24 -16.63 31.71
C ALA A 663 25.33 -15.56 31.67
N ASN A 664 26.26 -15.56 32.64
CA ASN A 664 27.45 -14.72 32.57
C ASN A 664 28.54 -15.37 31.72
N PHE A 665 28.59 -15.00 30.45
CA PHE A 665 29.58 -15.48 29.50
C PHE A 665 30.63 -14.43 29.10
N GLY A 666 30.61 -13.25 29.72
CA GLY A 666 31.43 -12.13 29.28
C GLY A 666 30.81 -11.46 28.05
N SER A 667 31.65 -10.91 27.17
CA SER A 667 31.19 -10.19 25.98
C SER A 667 30.82 -11.08 24.80
N GLU A 668 31.18 -12.36 24.83
CA GLU A 668 30.99 -13.27 23.69
C GLU A 668 30.99 -14.74 24.14
N ILE A 669 30.08 -15.55 23.59
CA ILE A 669 30.13 -17.01 23.64
C ILE A 669 29.74 -17.62 22.30
N SER A 670 30.42 -18.70 21.93
CA SER A 670 30.18 -19.39 20.65
C SER A 670 29.79 -20.85 20.88
N PHE A 671 28.78 -21.29 20.15
CA PHE A 671 28.28 -22.66 20.11
C PHE A 671 28.50 -23.23 18.70
N ASN A 672 29.44 -24.16 18.60
CA ASN A 672 29.69 -24.89 17.37
C ASN A 672 28.76 -26.11 17.32
N PHE A 673 27.99 -26.25 16.26
CA PHE A 673 27.10 -27.38 16.04
C PHE A 673 27.13 -27.82 14.58
N CYS A 674 26.71 -29.05 14.31
CA CYS A 674 26.55 -29.53 12.94
C CYS A 674 25.13 -30.02 12.75
N VAL A 675 24.61 -29.73 11.56
CA VAL A 675 23.33 -30.21 11.06
C VAL A 675 23.63 -31.39 10.17
N GLU A 676 23.05 -32.55 10.51
CA GLU A 676 23.12 -33.77 9.71
C GLU A 676 21.73 -34.05 9.11
N ASP A 677 21.66 -34.35 7.80
CA ASP A 677 20.41 -34.78 7.17
C ASP A 677 20.01 -36.17 7.70
N VAL A 678 18.95 -36.21 8.52
CA VAL A 678 18.43 -37.44 9.14
C VAL A 678 17.61 -38.27 8.12
N SER A 679 17.28 -37.72 6.95
CA SER A 679 16.46 -38.38 5.92
C SER A 679 17.18 -39.58 5.31
N LEU A 680 18.48 -39.46 5.06
CA LEU A 680 19.34 -40.56 4.60
C LEU A 680 19.52 -41.64 5.68
N ALA A 681 19.61 -41.26 6.96
CA ALA A 681 19.78 -42.20 8.07
C ALA A 681 18.52 -43.06 8.29
N LYS A 682 17.33 -42.46 8.20
CA LYS A 682 16.04 -43.15 8.40
C LYS A 682 15.72 -44.11 7.25
N GLU A 683 15.92 -43.70 6.00
CA GLU A 683 15.69 -44.58 4.84
C GLU A 683 16.70 -45.75 4.79
N THR A 684 17.95 -45.50 5.22
CA THR A 684 19.01 -46.50 5.30
C THR A 684 18.77 -47.50 6.44
N LEU A 685 18.35 -47.05 7.63
CA LEU A 685 17.97 -47.94 8.73
C LEU A 685 16.73 -48.77 8.37
N GLU A 686 15.78 -48.19 7.63
CA GLU A 686 14.57 -48.90 7.25
C GLU A 686 14.83 -50.06 6.28
N LYS A 687 15.73 -49.87 5.31
CA LYS A 687 16.17 -50.90 4.36
C LYS A 687 17.08 -51.96 5.01
N ASN A 688 17.81 -51.60 6.07
CA ASN A 688 18.83 -52.46 6.69
C ASN A 688 18.34 -53.34 7.84
N VAL A 689 17.07 -53.21 8.26
CA VAL A 689 16.47 -54.04 9.31
C VAL A 689 15.30 -54.87 8.80
N LEU A 690 15.51 -56.19 8.75
CA LEU A 690 14.53 -57.16 8.27
C LEU A 690 14.25 -58.21 9.35
N ILE A 691 12.96 -58.52 9.55
CA ILE A 691 12.54 -59.61 10.45
C ILE A 691 11.87 -60.70 9.63
N TYR A 692 12.41 -61.92 9.67
CA TYR A 692 11.87 -63.05 8.92
C TYR A 692 12.06 -64.42 9.61
N PRO A 693 11.13 -65.37 9.39
CA PRO A 693 9.83 -65.15 8.77
C PRO A 693 8.95 -64.23 9.65
N ASN A 694 8.09 -63.45 9.02
CA ASN A 694 7.10 -62.60 9.70
C ASN A 694 5.82 -62.60 8.85
N PRO A 695 4.74 -63.29 9.25
CA PRO A 695 4.53 -63.94 10.56
C PRO A 695 5.47 -65.12 10.89
N SER A 696 5.63 -65.43 12.18
CA SER A 696 6.52 -66.49 12.70
C SER A 696 5.84 -67.35 13.76
N ASN A 697 6.34 -68.56 14.02
CA ASN A 697 5.84 -69.42 15.10
C ASN A 697 6.65 -69.26 16.40
N GLY A 698 7.13 -68.05 16.70
CA GLY A 698 8.04 -67.78 17.83
C GLY A 698 9.52 -67.98 17.52
N TYR A 699 9.86 -68.31 16.27
CA TYR A 699 11.22 -68.42 15.75
C TYR A 699 11.41 -67.46 14.58
N PHE A 700 12.21 -66.41 14.78
CA PHE A 700 12.48 -65.43 13.75
C PHE A 700 13.91 -64.90 13.84
N THR A 701 14.39 -64.37 12.72
CA THR A 701 15.69 -63.77 12.56
C THR A 701 15.52 -62.29 12.35
N ILE A 702 16.33 -61.50 13.04
CA ILE A 702 16.44 -60.05 12.86
C ILE A 702 17.78 -59.80 12.19
N ASP A 703 17.75 -59.43 10.92
CA ASP A 703 18.92 -58.89 10.21
C ASP A 703 18.99 -57.39 10.48
N MET A 704 20.17 -56.92 10.85
CA MET A 704 20.48 -55.57 11.32
C MET A 704 21.81 -55.14 10.70
N ASN A 705 21.78 -54.77 9.42
CA ASN A 705 22.98 -54.46 8.64
C ASN A 705 23.50 -53.05 8.91
N PHE A 706 23.87 -52.75 10.16
CA PHE A 706 24.51 -51.51 10.56
C PHE A 706 25.53 -51.76 11.68
N ALA A 707 26.58 -50.93 11.77
CA ALA A 707 27.70 -51.16 12.67
C ALA A 707 27.42 -50.75 14.12
N GLY A 708 28.16 -51.33 15.08
CA GLY A 708 28.13 -50.95 16.49
C GLY A 708 27.42 -51.96 17.40
N GLN A 709 27.37 -51.62 18.71
CA GLN A 709 26.62 -52.38 19.70
C GLN A 709 25.13 -52.10 19.53
N LYS A 710 24.33 -53.17 19.51
CA LYS A 710 22.88 -53.14 19.27
C LYS A 710 22.16 -53.71 20.47
N THR A 711 21.14 -53.03 20.95
CA THR A 711 20.21 -53.51 21.96
C THR A 711 18.87 -53.78 21.32
N ILE A 712 18.36 -55.00 21.45
CA ILE A 712 17.12 -55.46 20.86
C ILE A 712 16.15 -55.80 21.99
N GLU A 713 15.05 -55.07 22.08
CA GLU A 713 13.98 -55.31 23.03
C GLU A 713 12.73 -55.81 22.33
N ILE A 714 12.25 -56.99 22.73
CA ILE A 714 10.98 -57.52 22.28
C ILE A 714 9.94 -57.16 23.35
N ARG A 715 8.89 -56.45 22.94
CA ARG A 715 7.83 -55.94 23.81
C ARG A 715 6.46 -56.45 23.34
N SER A 716 5.56 -56.64 24.28
CA SER A 716 4.14 -56.80 23.95
C SER A 716 3.56 -55.46 23.45
N ILE A 717 2.40 -55.48 22.80
CA ILE A 717 1.67 -54.25 22.45
C ILE A 717 1.31 -53.37 23.67
N ALA A 718 1.30 -53.93 24.88
CA ALA A 718 1.09 -53.20 26.12
C ALA A 718 2.39 -52.60 26.70
N GLY A 719 3.51 -52.67 25.97
CA GLY A 719 4.81 -52.11 26.36
C GLY A 719 5.64 -52.97 27.31
N GLN A 720 5.12 -54.13 27.75
CA GLN A 720 5.84 -55.05 28.64
C GLN A 720 7.02 -55.69 27.90
N ILE A 721 8.23 -55.56 28.47
CA ILE A 721 9.44 -56.21 27.95
C ILE A 721 9.33 -57.72 28.13
N ILE A 722 9.44 -58.44 27.03
CA ILE A 722 9.45 -59.90 26.95
C ILE A 722 10.89 -60.41 27.02
N SER A 723 11.79 -59.81 26.24
CA SER A 723 13.21 -60.15 26.26
C SER A 723 14.07 -58.98 25.76
N ILE A 724 15.33 -58.98 26.20
CA ILE A 724 16.36 -58.01 25.81
C ILE A 724 17.58 -58.80 25.33
N HIS A 725 18.19 -58.37 24.22
CA HIS A 725 19.40 -58.94 23.68
C HIS A 725 20.39 -57.83 23.32
N ASP A 726 21.64 -57.99 23.74
CA ASP A 726 22.74 -57.14 23.29
C ASP A 726 23.62 -57.93 22.32
N THR A 727 23.95 -57.35 21.17
CA THR A 727 24.78 -58.00 20.15
C THR A 727 25.58 -57.00 19.33
N ASN A 728 26.76 -57.42 18.89
CA ASN A 728 27.54 -56.72 17.87
C ASN A 728 27.39 -57.40 16.49
N SER A 729 26.55 -58.44 16.39
CA SER A 729 26.32 -59.17 15.14
C SER A 729 25.28 -58.48 14.27
N ASP A 730 25.40 -58.65 12.95
CA ASP A 730 24.39 -58.19 11.98
C ASP A 730 23.17 -59.09 11.91
N GLN A 731 23.19 -60.22 12.61
CA GLN A 731 22.05 -61.13 12.66
C GLN A 731 21.81 -61.62 14.08
N LEU A 732 20.56 -61.54 14.53
CA LEU A 732 20.10 -62.14 15.78
C LEU A 732 19.00 -63.17 15.50
N LYS A 733 19.24 -64.41 15.93
CA LYS A 733 18.22 -65.46 15.93
C LYS A 733 17.49 -65.46 17.25
N VAL A 734 16.19 -65.21 17.20
CA VAL A 734 15.31 -65.20 18.36
C VAL A 734 14.58 -66.53 18.45
N ASN A 735 14.60 -67.14 19.64
CA ASN A 735 13.89 -68.37 19.95
C ASN A 735 13.01 -68.14 21.17
N ASN A 736 11.77 -67.75 20.90
CA ASN A 736 10.77 -67.48 21.91
C ASN A 736 9.52 -68.33 21.64
N ALA A 737 9.71 -69.66 21.59
CA ALA A 737 8.66 -70.65 21.34
C ALA A 737 7.49 -70.66 22.36
N GLN A 738 7.58 -69.84 23.41
CA GLN A 738 6.55 -69.69 24.45
C GLN A 738 5.71 -68.41 24.29
N LEU A 739 5.93 -67.62 23.23
CA LEU A 739 5.08 -66.46 22.94
C LEU A 739 3.68 -66.92 22.52
N SER A 740 2.66 -66.30 23.12
CA SER A 740 1.29 -66.42 22.67
C SER A 740 1.13 -65.84 21.27
N SER A 741 0.17 -66.36 20.49
CA SER A 741 -0.19 -65.75 19.21
C SER A 741 -0.59 -64.29 19.41
N GLY A 742 -0.02 -63.38 18.62
CA GLY A 742 -0.21 -61.93 18.79
C GLY A 742 0.83 -61.08 18.09
N ILE A 743 0.67 -59.76 18.17
CA ILE A 743 1.63 -58.78 17.64
C ILE A 743 2.61 -58.40 18.74
N TYR A 744 3.89 -58.34 18.40
CA TYR A 744 4.96 -57.89 19.27
C TYR A 744 5.77 -56.80 18.57
N LEU A 745 6.32 -55.88 19.36
CA LEU A 745 7.19 -54.81 18.89
C LEU A 745 8.63 -55.17 19.19
N VAL A 746 9.50 -55.04 18.19
CA VAL A 746 10.94 -55.27 18.29
C VAL A 746 11.60 -53.90 18.15
N ASN A 747 12.02 -53.34 19.28
CA ASN A 747 12.79 -52.10 19.31
C ASN A 747 14.27 -52.47 19.18
N ILE A 748 14.97 -51.85 18.25
CA ILE A 748 16.39 -52.07 17.99
C ILE A 748 17.07 -50.72 18.10
N SER A 749 17.99 -50.57 19.05
CA SER A 749 18.72 -49.32 19.29
C SER A 749 20.24 -49.52 19.23
N SER A 750 20.94 -48.46 18.83
CA SER A 750 22.38 -48.29 18.95
C SER A 750 22.68 -46.97 19.71
N SER A 751 23.94 -46.59 19.82
CA SER A 751 24.34 -45.33 20.47
C SER A 751 23.79 -44.06 19.81
N SER A 752 23.37 -44.13 18.55
CA SER A 752 22.92 -42.96 17.78
C SER A 752 21.58 -43.16 17.05
N ASN A 753 21.01 -44.37 17.02
CA ASN A 753 19.82 -44.66 16.22
C ASN A 753 18.86 -45.61 16.94
N SER A 754 17.56 -45.51 16.68
CA SER A 754 16.57 -46.50 17.11
C SER A 754 15.50 -46.76 16.05
N ILE A 755 15.06 -48.02 15.93
CA ILE A 755 14.00 -48.42 15.01
C ILE A 755 13.09 -49.47 15.64
N THR A 756 11.80 -49.37 15.38
CA THR A 756 10.81 -50.36 15.82
C THR A 756 10.27 -51.13 14.63
N ARG A 757 10.20 -52.47 14.76
CA ARG A 757 9.59 -53.37 13.78
C ARG A 757 8.52 -54.22 14.45
N LYS A 758 7.40 -54.46 13.74
CA LYS A 758 6.39 -55.41 14.20
C LYS A 758 6.77 -56.83 13.82
N VAL A 759 6.59 -57.78 14.72
CA VAL A 759 6.61 -59.21 14.43
C VAL A 759 5.27 -59.82 14.84
N ILE A 760 4.71 -60.64 13.96
CA ILE A 760 3.45 -61.35 14.18
C ILE A 760 3.80 -62.78 14.58
N ILE A 761 3.29 -63.23 15.72
CA ILE A 761 3.40 -64.62 16.18
C ILE A 761 2.07 -65.32 15.92
N GLU A 762 2.10 -66.44 15.18
CA GLU A 762 0.93 -67.29 14.88
C GLU A 762 0.82 -68.50 15.80
#